data_AF-A0A7S0FIA1-F1
#
_entry.id   AF-A0A7S0FIA1-F1
#
_cell.length_a   1.000
_cell.length_b   1.000
_cell.length_c   1.000
_cell.angle_alpha   90.00
_cell.angle_beta   90.00
_cell.angle_gamma   90.00
#
_symmetry.space_group_name_H-M   'P 1'
#
loop_
_entity.id
_entity.type
_entity.pdbx_description
1 polymer ?
#
loop_
_entity_poly.entity_id
_entity_poly.type
_entity_poly.pdbx_seq_one_letter_code
_entity_poly.pdbx_strand_id
1 'polypeptide(L)'
;MEPQEPALPEPLRGGHKLGAAGLQDVPTSGALEAWLGEHGVRAKEWGCRPKGKSVEDLWKEVQLQECGLELWSVASGEVRPVRVVHVLRAKVCSPQSYERSVFVFNSWQQFPDGRTRTRNALLSEKLSVAEMPLEEHLHEVCQRAVQQEEMQRLEEAAFRIGPGYRYPEYDPEYACPIIVADEQYVEHSLEIVRSASYPTLLTLYHLYTVEIVCLGLPSVDFTSLEFNTPDQDGQRKLKYVHGWVWLEWSQIQRYLFEGSELKDSKMKGSFKDAAGLTSWLSQFDLELAAWGTDQWKSTEHLFKQVESGETQLEHWGRHDGVPLLMRVVHVVRLEVQSSDPRLLGKFLLQTWQQEPSGSIRTVNRLMTRTMSTLNLPFDDQRLREEAAKTVQEKLGFLVDAHFRLGSCSPSMLRKLENSCVQILNASFVDHHISVDESPSYKGMCTLYHLYDMHAECQGLPFADFASVTFEASPHPGQESDQSKVRVCQGFRWVTWPLCIDIWQSQAAASHRRQEALTDVCRQQHEVVLATEQAASQLSECLERLAAKARLQGAGEGDPDLLASVRLVEELQDCISDAVVLDHATISTTSLTQALPPSMVSEMGESTIVSKETLETATLRRMKLMQRLAGIHEELATPLDMLPTRSTGSCGSTIATAADARRGSPTRHQSGETSQSMPARVEEAFANADVDGSGTIMESELESILHGLSSSLSPRSIRVALAAANASKERKVNYRDFIRWLYEDGGDVARQDSSGADSIA
;
A
#
# COMPACT_ATOMS: atom_id res chain seq x y z
N MET A 1 25.47 3.71 17.32
CA MET A 1 24.62 4.59 18.15
C MET A 1 23.94 3.68 19.15
N GLU A 2 24.00 3.98 20.44
CA GLU A 2 23.16 3.26 21.41
C GLU A 2 21.70 3.44 20.99
N PRO A 3 20.86 2.39 21.03
CA PRO A 3 19.44 2.51 20.72
C PRO A 3 18.83 3.50 21.71
N GLN A 4 18.36 4.63 21.19
CA GLN A 4 17.71 5.66 21.98
C GLN A 4 16.35 5.12 22.39
N GLU A 5 16.09 5.00 23.70
CA GLU A 5 14.78 4.52 24.18
C GLU A 5 13.65 5.36 23.58
N PRO A 6 12.56 4.73 23.08
CA PRO A 6 11.45 5.45 22.49
C PRO A 6 10.84 6.42 23.50
N ALA A 7 10.61 7.66 23.09
CA ALA A 7 10.05 8.68 23.96
C ALA A 7 8.63 8.28 24.41
N LEU A 8 8.39 8.28 25.72
CA LEU A 8 7.09 7.90 26.28
C LEU A 8 5.95 8.82 25.81
N PRO A 9 4.80 8.25 25.41
CA PRO A 9 3.59 9.02 25.14
C PRO A 9 3.03 9.73 26.38
N GLU A 10 2.15 10.70 26.18
CA GLU A 10 1.34 11.24 27.27
C GLU A 10 0.44 10.13 27.86
N PRO A 11 0.19 10.11 29.20
CA PRO A 11 0.59 11.08 30.21
C PRO A 11 1.95 10.81 30.87
N LEU A 12 2.73 9.84 30.39
CA LEU A 12 4.02 9.46 30.99
C LEU A 12 5.22 10.19 30.35
N ARG A 13 4.98 11.13 29.44
CA ARG A 13 6.03 11.89 28.76
C ARG A 13 6.93 12.60 29.78
N GLY A 14 8.24 12.36 29.69
CA GLY A 14 9.23 12.91 30.63
C GLY A 14 9.14 12.36 32.05
N GLY A 15 8.28 11.35 32.27
CA GLY A 15 8.23 10.59 33.50
C GLY A 15 9.34 9.55 33.59
N HIS A 16 9.52 8.99 34.78
CA HIS A 16 10.49 7.92 35.02
C HIS A 16 9.88 6.83 35.90
N LYS A 17 10.31 5.59 35.67
CA LYS A 17 9.89 4.42 36.43
C LYS A 17 10.48 4.47 37.84
N LEU A 18 9.63 4.34 38.85
CA LEU A 18 10.01 4.27 40.27
C LEU A 18 10.24 2.83 40.72
N GLY A 19 9.53 1.87 40.13
CA GLY A 19 9.62 0.45 40.48
C GLY A 19 8.58 -0.39 39.76
N ALA A 20 8.53 -1.68 40.11
CA ALA A 20 7.51 -2.61 39.66
C ALA A 20 7.03 -3.45 40.86
N ALA A 21 5.75 -3.76 40.91
CA ALA A 21 5.14 -4.63 41.90
C ALA A 21 5.11 -6.06 41.37
N GLY A 22 5.76 -6.98 42.08
CA GLY A 22 5.72 -8.41 41.79
C GLY A 22 4.81 -9.17 42.75
N LEU A 23 4.70 -10.49 42.58
CA LEU A 23 3.92 -11.35 43.49
C LEU A 23 4.43 -11.32 44.95
N GLN A 24 5.65 -10.85 45.20
CA GLN A 24 6.16 -10.65 46.56
C GLN A 24 5.49 -9.44 47.24
N ASP A 25 5.23 -8.38 46.47
CA ASP A 25 4.59 -7.15 46.94
C ASP A 25 3.06 -7.30 46.99
N VAL A 26 2.49 -8.04 46.03
CA VAL A 26 1.05 -8.30 45.90
C VAL A 26 0.74 -9.81 45.87
N PRO A 27 0.95 -10.54 46.99
CA PRO A 27 0.83 -12.00 47.03
C PRO A 27 -0.58 -12.55 46.86
N THR A 28 -1.60 -11.69 46.93
CA THR A 28 -3.01 -12.06 46.75
C THR A 28 -3.75 -10.95 46.00
N SER A 29 -4.90 -11.27 45.41
CA SER A 29 -5.78 -10.27 44.78
C SER A 29 -6.21 -9.16 45.74
N GLY A 30 -6.42 -9.47 47.02
CA GLY A 30 -6.72 -8.46 48.06
C GLY A 30 -5.54 -7.54 48.37
N ALA A 31 -4.31 -8.07 48.38
CA ALA A 31 -3.11 -7.25 48.53
C ALA A 31 -2.91 -6.33 47.31
N LEU A 32 -3.18 -6.83 46.10
CA LEU A 32 -3.19 -6.02 44.88
C LEU A 32 -4.23 -4.89 44.95
N GLU A 33 -5.45 -5.18 45.42
CA GLU A 33 -6.49 -4.16 45.59
C GLU A 33 -6.04 -3.04 46.54
N ALA A 34 -5.45 -3.40 47.68
CA ALA A 34 -4.94 -2.44 48.66
C ALA A 34 -3.82 -1.57 48.06
N TRP A 35 -2.85 -2.21 47.39
CA TRP A 35 -1.75 -1.52 46.72
C TRP A 35 -2.23 -0.55 45.64
N LEU A 36 -3.20 -0.95 44.81
CA LEU A 36 -3.81 -0.09 43.81
C LEU A 36 -4.52 1.11 44.45
N GLY A 37 -5.23 0.89 45.57
CA GLY A 37 -5.92 1.93 46.32
C GLY A 37 -4.98 2.97 46.92
N GLU A 38 -3.84 2.53 47.47
CA GLU A 38 -2.77 3.42 47.99
C GLU A 38 -2.21 4.35 46.91
N HIS A 39 -2.22 3.90 45.65
CA HIS A 39 -1.74 4.66 44.49
C HIS A 39 -2.88 5.28 43.66
N GLY A 40 -4.05 5.49 44.27
CA GLY A 40 -5.13 6.30 43.71
C GLY A 40 -6.03 5.61 42.68
N VAL A 41 -5.91 4.29 42.50
CA VAL A 41 -6.77 3.51 41.58
C VAL A 41 -8.02 3.00 42.30
N ARG A 42 -9.19 3.19 41.69
CA ARG A 42 -10.49 2.78 42.25
C ARG A 42 -10.85 1.35 41.87
N ALA A 43 -10.05 0.40 42.34
CA ALA A 43 -10.16 -1.02 41.98
C ALA A 43 -11.45 -1.69 42.50
N LYS A 44 -12.07 -1.17 43.57
CA LYS A 44 -13.32 -1.71 44.16
C LYS A 44 -14.53 -1.68 43.24
N GLU A 45 -14.50 -0.82 42.22
CA GLU A 45 -15.60 -0.68 41.26
C GLU A 45 -15.46 -1.65 40.07
N TRP A 46 -14.37 -2.42 40.01
CA TRP A 46 -14.06 -3.35 38.94
C TRP A 46 -14.91 -4.63 39.05
N GLY A 47 -15.13 -5.32 37.93
CA GLY A 47 -16.01 -6.51 37.87
C GLY A 47 -17.52 -6.23 37.92
N CYS A 48 -17.95 -4.99 38.15
CA CYS A 48 -19.37 -4.63 38.26
C CYS A 48 -20.09 -4.42 36.91
N ARG A 49 -19.39 -4.50 35.77
CA ARG A 49 -19.95 -4.28 34.43
C ARG A 49 -19.99 -5.58 33.61
N PRO A 50 -20.93 -5.78 32.67
CA PRO A 50 -21.08 -7.01 31.87
C PRO A 50 -19.87 -7.44 31.00
N LYS A 51 -18.77 -6.68 31.01
CA LYS A 51 -17.49 -6.97 30.33
C LYS A 51 -16.27 -6.46 31.11
N GLY A 52 -16.46 -6.03 32.37
CA GLY A 52 -15.37 -5.48 33.19
C GLY A 52 -14.61 -6.61 33.88
N LYS A 53 -13.29 -6.57 33.85
CA LYS A 53 -12.45 -7.50 34.60
C LYS A 53 -12.40 -7.08 36.07
N SER A 54 -12.19 -8.04 36.96
CA SER A 54 -12.04 -7.86 38.40
C SER A 54 -10.57 -7.67 38.81
N VAL A 55 -10.32 -7.31 40.07
CA VAL A 55 -8.94 -7.28 40.61
C VAL A 55 -8.31 -8.68 40.59
N GLU A 56 -9.11 -9.73 40.79
CA GLU A 56 -8.63 -11.11 40.70
C GLU A 56 -8.12 -11.44 39.29
N ASP A 57 -8.81 -10.93 38.25
CA ASP A 57 -8.36 -11.13 36.87
C ASP A 57 -7.03 -10.41 36.60
N LEU A 58 -6.84 -9.17 37.10
CA LEU A 58 -5.55 -8.48 36.97
C LEU A 58 -4.44 -9.22 37.73
N TRP A 59 -4.75 -9.71 38.92
CA TRP A 59 -3.80 -10.47 39.72
C TRP A 59 -3.39 -11.76 39.01
N LYS A 60 -4.33 -12.46 38.35
CA LYS A 60 -4.03 -13.62 37.49
C LYS A 60 -3.16 -13.24 36.30
N GLU A 61 -3.38 -12.10 35.65
CA GLU A 61 -2.51 -11.64 34.56
C GLU A 61 -1.07 -11.41 35.04
N VAL A 62 -0.87 -10.80 36.22
CA VAL A 62 0.46 -10.64 36.84
C VAL A 62 1.05 -12.00 37.21
N GLN A 63 0.24 -12.91 37.77
CA GLN A 63 0.67 -14.24 38.16
C GLN A 63 1.16 -15.07 36.97
N LEU A 64 0.42 -15.01 35.85
CA LEU A 64 0.71 -15.70 34.61
C LEU A 64 1.76 -14.95 33.75
N GLN A 65 2.35 -13.87 34.28
CA GLN A 65 3.33 -13.03 33.58
C GLN A 65 2.80 -12.45 32.26
N GLU A 66 1.48 -12.31 32.12
CA GLU A 66 0.88 -11.71 30.94
C GLU A 66 0.87 -10.17 30.99
N CYS A 67 1.15 -9.59 32.15
CA CYS A 67 1.39 -8.16 32.28
C CYS A 67 2.34 -7.84 33.42
N GLY A 68 3.10 -6.76 33.26
CA GLY A 68 3.82 -6.11 34.36
C GLY A 68 2.91 -5.11 35.09
N LEU A 69 3.23 -4.84 36.35
CA LEU A 69 2.62 -3.75 37.11
C LEU A 69 3.71 -2.80 37.58
N GLU A 70 3.78 -1.63 36.98
CA GLU A 70 4.84 -0.66 37.20
C GLU A 70 4.34 0.58 37.91
N LEU A 71 5.25 1.26 38.61
CA LEU A 71 4.97 2.52 39.27
C LEU A 71 5.78 3.63 38.60
N TRP A 72 5.11 4.66 38.13
CA TRP A 72 5.70 5.75 37.35
C TRP A 72 5.50 7.09 38.03
N SER A 73 6.53 7.92 38.03
CA SER A 73 6.44 9.35 38.37
C SER A 73 6.30 10.14 37.07
N VAL A 74 5.18 10.84 36.87
CA VAL A 74 5.00 11.71 35.71
C VAL A 74 5.75 13.03 35.89
N ALA A 75 5.92 13.83 34.83
CA ALA A 75 6.65 15.09 34.88
C ALA A 75 6.13 16.09 35.94
N SER A 76 4.85 15.99 36.35
CA SER A 76 4.28 16.80 37.44
C SER A 76 4.66 16.33 38.85
N GLY A 77 5.36 15.20 38.98
CA GLY A 77 5.69 14.54 40.24
C GLY A 77 4.59 13.65 40.81
N GLU A 78 3.44 13.52 40.13
CA GLU A 78 2.38 12.60 40.51
C GLU A 78 2.81 11.15 40.24
N VAL A 79 2.53 10.25 41.17
CA VAL A 79 2.86 8.83 41.05
C VAL A 79 1.64 8.04 40.59
N ARG A 80 1.80 7.22 39.55
CA ARG A 80 0.73 6.44 38.95
C ARG A 80 1.13 4.99 38.74
N PRO A 81 0.25 4.03 39.07
CA PRO A 81 0.44 2.64 38.68
C PRO A 81 0.04 2.45 37.20
N VAL A 82 0.83 1.64 36.50
CA VAL A 82 0.70 1.38 35.06
C VAL A 82 0.77 -0.11 34.83
N ARG A 83 -0.26 -0.66 34.18
CA ARG A 83 -0.25 -2.04 33.68
C ARG A 83 0.56 -2.06 32.38
N VAL A 84 1.62 -2.85 32.31
CA VAL A 84 2.47 -2.96 31.13
C VAL A 84 2.17 -4.25 30.39
N VAL A 85 1.90 -4.17 29.10
CA VAL A 85 1.56 -5.32 28.25
C VAL A 85 2.44 -5.31 27.01
N HIS A 86 3.03 -6.45 26.70
CA HIS A 86 3.85 -6.64 25.51
C HIS A 86 3.03 -7.40 24.46
N VAL A 87 3.04 -6.93 23.22
CA VAL A 87 2.25 -7.51 22.12
C VAL A 87 3.09 -7.56 20.86
N LEU A 88 3.21 -8.74 20.28
CA LEU A 88 3.75 -8.96 18.94
C LEU A 88 2.66 -8.66 17.90
N ARG A 89 3.04 -7.98 16.82
CA ARG A 89 2.25 -7.82 15.61
C ARG A 89 3.08 -8.32 14.44
N ALA A 90 2.57 -9.30 13.73
CA ALA A 90 3.32 -9.95 12.68
C ALA A 90 2.74 -9.63 11.29
N LYS A 91 3.60 -9.11 10.41
CA LYS A 91 3.39 -9.12 8.97
C LYS A 91 3.86 -10.48 8.45
N VAL A 92 2.93 -11.41 8.28
CA VAL A 92 3.27 -12.79 7.87
C VAL A 92 3.19 -12.91 6.35
N CYS A 93 4.18 -13.54 5.73
CA CYS A 93 4.22 -13.72 4.28
C CYS A 93 4.98 -14.99 3.88
N SER A 94 4.92 -15.34 2.59
CA SER A 94 5.83 -16.33 1.99
C SER A 94 7.06 -15.63 1.41
N PRO A 95 8.17 -16.33 1.15
CA PRO A 95 9.34 -15.73 0.48
C PRO A 95 8.98 -15.02 -0.83
N GLN A 96 8.09 -15.61 -1.64
CA GLN A 96 7.66 -15.03 -2.93
C GLN A 96 6.71 -13.84 -2.75
N SER A 97 5.93 -13.80 -1.67
CA SER A 97 5.04 -12.68 -1.37
C SER A 97 5.79 -11.52 -0.73
N TYR A 98 6.84 -11.79 0.05
CA TYR A 98 7.69 -10.77 0.68
C TYR A 98 8.31 -9.83 -0.36
N GLU A 99 8.88 -10.38 -1.43
CA GLU A 99 9.47 -9.60 -2.54
C GLU A 99 8.46 -8.66 -3.25
N ARG A 100 7.16 -8.92 -3.08
CA ARG A 100 6.04 -8.14 -3.65
C ARG A 100 5.33 -7.27 -2.61
N SER A 101 5.83 -7.22 -1.37
CA SER A 101 5.17 -6.53 -0.24
C SER A 101 3.73 -7.00 -0.01
N VAL A 102 3.48 -8.30 -0.22
CA VAL A 102 2.17 -8.94 -0.03
C VAL A 102 2.20 -9.78 1.24
N PHE A 103 1.25 -9.54 2.14
CA PHE A 103 1.16 -10.16 3.46
C PHE A 103 -0.23 -10.74 3.69
N VAL A 104 -0.32 -11.72 4.58
CA VAL A 104 -1.62 -12.24 5.01
C VAL A 104 -2.26 -11.28 6.02
N PHE A 105 -3.53 -11.00 5.83
CA PHE A 105 -4.31 -10.07 6.65
C PHE A 105 -5.56 -10.78 7.19
N ASN A 106 -5.81 -10.64 8.49
CA ASN A 106 -6.97 -11.25 9.12
C ASN A 106 -8.21 -10.37 8.90
N SER A 107 -9.02 -10.75 7.93
CA SER A 107 -10.21 -9.98 7.52
C SER A 107 -11.39 -10.23 8.47
N TRP A 108 -11.62 -11.47 8.87
CA TRP A 108 -12.75 -11.84 9.74
C TRP A 108 -12.38 -13.00 10.66
N GLN A 109 -13.15 -13.13 11.74
CA GLN A 109 -13.04 -14.21 12.70
C GLN A 109 -14.42 -14.75 13.06
N GLN A 110 -14.53 -16.06 13.22
CA GLN A 110 -15.75 -16.74 13.65
C GLN A 110 -15.55 -17.45 14.99
N PHE A 111 -16.55 -17.34 15.86
CA PHE A 111 -16.63 -18.01 17.15
C PHE A 111 -17.17 -19.44 16.99
N PRO A 112 -16.95 -20.34 17.96
CA PRO A 112 -17.45 -21.72 17.90
C PRO A 112 -18.98 -21.82 17.85
N ASP A 113 -19.69 -20.78 18.27
CA ASP A 113 -21.15 -20.67 18.19
C ASP A 113 -21.66 -20.17 16.82
N GLY A 114 -20.76 -20.01 15.84
CA GLY A 114 -21.07 -19.59 14.48
C GLY A 114 -21.14 -18.07 14.27
N ARG A 115 -21.13 -17.26 15.33
CA ARG A 115 -21.09 -15.79 15.20
C ARG A 115 -19.81 -15.36 14.51
N THR A 116 -19.91 -14.40 13.59
CA THR A 116 -18.75 -13.86 12.86
C THR A 116 -18.56 -12.39 13.22
N ARG A 117 -17.31 -11.93 13.25
CA ARG A 117 -16.94 -10.52 13.36
C ARG A 117 -15.90 -10.15 12.31
N THR A 118 -15.95 -8.92 11.82
CA THR A 118 -14.83 -8.32 11.10
C THR A 118 -13.69 -8.09 12.08
N ARG A 119 -12.45 -8.41 11.68
CA ARG A 119 -11.25 -8.19 12.50
C ARG A 119 -10.40 -7.08 11.90
N ASN A 120 -10.05 -7.19 10.62
CA ASN A 120 -9.15 -6.28 9.90
C ASN A 120 -7.87 -5.97 10.69
N ALA A 121 -7.11 -7.02 11.04
CA ALA A 121 -5.90 -6.89 11.82
C ALA A 121 -4.76 -7.76 11.27
N LEU A 122 -3.53 -7.38 11.63
CA LEU A 122 -2.38 -8.27 11.51
C LEU A 122 -2.49 -9.44 12.49
N LEU A 123 -1.67 -10.47 12.29
CA LEU A 123 -1.49 -11.49 13.30
C LEU A 123 -0.96 -10.79 14.56
N SER A 124 -1.60 -11.04 15.71
CA SER A 124 -1.28 -10.37 16.95
C SER A 124 -1.19 -11.36 18.09
N GLU A 125 -0.13 -11.29 18.89
CA GLU A 125 0.08 -12.20 20.01
C GLU A 125 0.47 -11.45 21.28
N LYS A 126 -0.10 -11.82 22.42
CA LYS A 126 0.23 -11.23 23.71
C LYS A 126 1.43 -11.97 24.29
N LEU A 127 2.49 -11.23 24.58
CA LEU A 127 3.76 -11.76 25.06
C LEU A 127 3.82 -11.81 26.58
N SER A 128 4.62 -12.75 27.08
CA SER A 128 4.96 -12.83 28.50
C SER A 128 6.05 -11.82 28.86
N VAL A 129 5.98 -11.27 30.07
CA VAL A 129 7.05 -10.42 30.63
C VAL A 129 8.38 -11.18 30.73
N ALA A 130 8.33 -12.52 30.86
CA ALA A 130 9.51 -13.37 30.90
C ALA A 130 10.21 -13.53 29.53
N GLU A 131 9.57 -13.13 28.43
CA GLU A 131 10.12 -13.19 27.08
C GLU A 131 10.88 -11.89 26.71
N MET A 132 11.04 -10.95 27.65
CA MET A 132 11.72 -9.68 27.42
C MET A 132 13.20 -9.74 27.85
N PRO A 133 14.15 -9.22 27.05
CA PRO A 133 13.95 -8.49 25.78
C PRO A 133 13.56 -9.42 24.62
N LEU A 134 12.64 -8.96 23.77
CA LEU A 134 12.03 -9.79 22.72
C LEU A 134 13.06 -10.35 21.73
N GLU A 135 14.13 -9.61 21.46
CA GLU A 135 15.20 -9.99 20.53
C GLU A 135 15.88 -11.31 20.90
N GLU A 136 15.93 -11.65 22.20
CA GLU A 136 16.52 -12.91 22.69
C GLU A 136 15.58 -14.11 22.48
N HIS A 137 14.29 -13.85 22.26
CA HIS A 137 13.23 -14.86 22.14
C HIS A 137 12.47 -14.79 20.80
N LEU A 138 12.93 -13.94 19.87
CA LEU A 138 12.17 -13.52 18.71
C LEU A 138 11.70 -14.70 17.85
N HIS A 139 12.61 -15.63 17.53
CA HIS A 139 12.31 -16.79 16.69
C HIS A 139 11.27 -17.72 17.34
N GLU A 140 11.44 -18.03 18.64
CA GLU A 140 10.54 -18.91 19.39
C GLU A 140 9.13 -18.31 19.50
N VAL A 141 9.06 -17.01 19.77
CA VAL A 141 7.80 -16.25 19.80
C VAL A 141 7.13 -16.24 18.42
N CYS A 142 7.88 -15.99 17.34
CA CYS A 142 7.33 -15.99 15.98
C CYS A 142 6.78 -17.38 15.59
N GLN A 143 7.51 -18.45 15.92
CA GLN A 143 7.04 -19.82 15.70
C GLN A 143 5.76 -20.11 16.49
N ARG A 144 5.72 -19.73 17.78
CA ARG A 144 4.55 -19.92 18.63
C ARG A 144 3.33 -19.15 18.12
N ALA A 145 3.51 -17.88 17.75
CA ALA A 145 2.46 -17.00 17.23
C ALA A 145 1.76 -17.58 16.00
N VAL A 146 2.56 -18.11 15.07
CA VAL A 146 2.05 -18.70 13.83
C VAL A 146 1.53 -20.12 14.08
N GLN A 147 2.36 -21.03 14.59
CA GLN A 147 2.07 -22.47 14.59
C GLN A 147 1.26 -22.94 15.81
N GLN A 148 1.33 -22.23 16.93
CA GLN A 148 0.75 -22.67 18.21
C GLN A 148 -0.37 -21.77 18.72
N GLU A 149 -0.64 -20.65 18.06
CA GLU A 149 -1.74 -19.75 18.42
C GLU A 149 -2.68 -19.57 17.21
N GLU A 150 -2.40 -18.60 16.34
CA GLU A 150 -3.37 -18.13 15.35
C GLU A 150 -3.53 -19.06 14.14
N MET A 151 -2.50 -19.85 13.78
CA MET A 151 -2.52 -20.75 12.62
C MET A 151 -2.20 -22.22 12.97
N GLN A 152 -2.72 -22.72 14.12
CA GLN A 152 -2.50 -24.10 14.57
C GLN A 152 -2.90 -25.16 13.54
N ARG A 153 -4.00 -24.93 12.80
CA ARG A 153 -4.44 -25.80 11.70
C ARG A 153 -4.95 -24.99 10.53
N LEU A 154 -4.58 -25.40 9.31
CA LEU A 154 -5.01 -24.76 8.08
C LEU A 154 -6.21 -25.47 7.49
N GLU A 155 -7.11 -24.68 6.92
CA GLU A 155 -8.31 -25.11 6.23
C GLU A 155 -8.52 -24.26 4.96
N GLU A 156 -9.38 -24.71 4.06
CA GLU A 156 -9.67 -23.99 2.82
C GLU A 156 -10.28 -22.61 3.07
N ALA A 157 -10.11 -21.68 2.13
CA ALA A 157 -10.64 -20.31 2.21
C ALA A 157 -12.14 -20.24 2.53
N ALA A 158 -12.90 -21.23 2.05
CA ALA A 158 -14.35 -21.29 2.17
C ALA A 158 -14.83 -21.88 3.51
N PHE A 159 -13.94 -22.44 4.34
CA PHE A 159 -14.34 -23.11 5.57
C PHE A 159 -15.00 -22.14 6.56
N ARG A 160 -16.23 -22.45 6.97
CA ARG A 160 -16.99 -21.73 7.99
C ARG A 160 -17.77 -22.73 8.82
N ILE A 161 -17.97 -22.42 10.10
CA ILE A 161 -18.87 -23.18 10.97
C ILE A 161 -20.31 -22.84 10.56
N GLY A 162 -21.00 -23.83 9.97
CA GLY A 162 -22.40 -23.72 9.56
C GLY A 162 -23.39 -24.26 10.61
N PRO A 163 -24.69 -23.95 10.49
CA PRO A 163 -25.71 -24.51 11.37
C PRO A 163 -25.73 -26.04 11.32
N GLY A 164 -25.55 -26.70 12.47
CA GLY A 164 -25.55 -28.16 12.57
C GLY A 164 -24.25 -28.86 12.16
N TYR A 165 -23.22 -28.12 11.74
CA TYR A 165 -21.89 -28.68 11.48
C TYR A 165 -21.10 -28.80 12.78
N ARG A 166 -20.52 -29.98 13.05
CA ARG A 166 -19.49 -30.11 14.08
C ARG A 166 -18.18 -29.52 13.54
N TYR A 167 -17.60 -28.57 14.26
CA TYR A 167 -16.28 -28.07 13.94
C TYR A 167 -15.21 -29.15 14.17
N PRO A 168 -14.08 -29.14 13.46
CA PRO A 168 -12.99 -30.08 13.67
C PRO A 168 -12.52 -30.07 15.12
N GLU A 169 -12.43 -31.25 15.72
CA GLU A 169 -11.82 -31.40 17.04
C GLU A 169 -10.31 -31.18 16.94
N TYR A 170 -9.68 -30.82 18.06
CA TYR A 170 -8.24 -30.68 18.12
C TYR A 170 -7.58 -32.03 17.83
N ASP A 171 -6.73 -32.05 16.81
CA ASP A 171 -5.98 -33.24 16.42
C ASP A 171 -4.52 -33.07 16.85
N PRO A 172 -4.05 -33.79 17.89
CA PRO A 172 -2.67 -33.70 18.34
C PRO A 172 -1.66 -34.26 17.32
N GLU A 173 -2.10 -35.07 16.35
CA GLU A 173 -1.25 -35.63 15.30
C GLU A 173 -1.15 -34.71 14.07
N TYR A 174 -1.96 -33.63 14.02
CA TYR A 174 -1.87 -32.66 12.95
C TYR A 174 -0.57 -31.84 13.07
N ALA A 175 0.31 -32.00 12.09
CA ALA A 175 1.50 -31.17 11.95
C ALA A 175 1.17 -29.95 11.09
N CYS A 176 1.24 -28.75 11.67
CA CYS A 176 1.07 -27.51 10.91
C CYS A 176 2.16 -27.42 9.83
N PRO A 177 1.80 -27.27 8.54
CA PRO A 177 2.76 -27.27 7.45
C PRO A 177 3.56 -25.96 7.38
N ILE A 178 3.15 -24.93 8.13
CA ILE A 178 3.81 -23.64 8.12
C ILE A 178 5.10 -23.73 8.94
N ILE A 179 6.20 -23.25 8.37
CA ILE A 179 7.50 -23.18 9.03
C ILE A 179 8.00 -21.75 8.96
N VAL A 180 8.32 -21.13 10.10
CA VAL A 180 9.01 -19.82 10.12
C VAL A 180 10.42 -20.03 9.62
N ALA A 181 10.74 -19.41 8.47
CA ALA A 181 12.05 -19.54 7.82
C ALA A 181 12.96 -18.35 8.11
N ASP A 182 12.38 -17.17 8.28
CA ASP A 182 13.10 -15.94 8.62
C ASP A 182 12.18 -14.99 9.37
N GLU A 183 12.77 -14.13 10.19
CA GLU A 183 12.05 -13.09 10.91
C GLU A 183 12.89 -11.83 11.06
N GLN A 184 12.24 -10.69 10.87
CA GLN A 184 12.88 -9.39 10.97
C GLN A 184 12.10 -8.50 11.91
N TYR A 185 12.78 -8.03 12.95
CA TYR A 185 12.25 -6.98 13.80
C TYR A 185 12.16 -5.66 13.03
N VAL A 186 10.94 -5.09 12.95
CA VAL A 186 10.66 -3.90 12.16
C VAL A 186 10.58 -2.66 13.04
N GLU A 187 9.71 -2.68 14.05
CA GLU A 187 9.36 -1.48 14.80
C GLU A 187 9.03 -1.79 16.26
N HIS A 188 9.43 -0.89 17.16
CA HIS A 188 8.92 -0.80 18.53
C HIS A 188 8.08 0.47 18.69
N SER A 189 6.80 0.33 19.00
CA SER A 189 5.99 1.49 19.39
C SER A 189 5.37 1.32 20.76
N LEU A 190 5.19 2.46 21.43
CA LEU A 190 4.57 2.53 22.75
C LEU A 190 3.21 3.20 22.63
N GLU A 191 2.19 2.59 23.23
CA GLU A 191 0.86 3.19 23.33
C GLU A 191 0.41 3.24 24.79
N ILE A 192 -0.09 4.39 25.24
CA ILE A 192 -0.68 4.52 26.58
C ILE A 192 -2.16 4.84 26.47
N VAL A 193 -2.98 3.99 27.06
CA VAL A 193 -4.44 4.16 27.10
C VAL A 193 -4.99 3.93 28.49
N ARG A 194 -6.18 4.47 28.74
CA ARG A 194 -6.97 4.07 29.91
C ARG A 194 -7.56 2.69 29.64
N SER A 195 -7.34 1.74 30.55
CA SER A 195 -7.83 0.37 30.33
C SER A 195 -9.35 0.33 30.30
N ALA A 196 -9.92 -0.23 29.24
CA ALA A 196 -11.35 -0.53 29.16
C ALA A 196 -11.74 -1.65 30.15
N SER A 197 -10.84 -2.61 30.37
CA SER A 197 -11.03 -3.74 31.28
C SER A 197 -10.84 -3.35 32.75
N TYR A 198 -9.93 -2.41 33.02
CA TYR A 198 -9.58 -1.93 34.36
C TYR A 198 -9.74 -0.40 34.45
N PRO A 199 -10.99 0.12 34.58
CA PRO A 199 -11.24 1.54 34.58
C PRO A 199 -10.34 2.29 35.58
N THR A 200 -9.84 3.46 35.20
CA THR A 200 -8.88 4.30 35.96
C THR A 200 -7.43 3.82 36.01
N LEU A 201 -7.12 2.58 35.62
CA LEU A 201 -5.75 2.11 35.47
C LEU A 201 -5.22 2.47 34.07
N LEU A 202 -4.00 3.02 34.01
CA LEU A 202 -3.29 3.22 32.74
C LEU A 202 -2.73 1.89 32.26
N THR A 203 -2.81 1.63 30.96
CA THR A 203 -2.14 0.51 30.31
C THR A 203 -1.12 1.07 29.31
N LEU A 204 0.14 0.68 29.48
CA LEU A 204 1.22 0.91 28.54
C LEU A 204 1.40 -0.36 27.71
N TYR A 205 1.11 -0.28 26.42
CA TYR A 205 1.39 -1.31 25.45
C TYR A 205 2.76 -1.10 24.84
N HIS A 206 3.59 -2.12 24.90
CA HIS A 206 4.77 -2.27 24.06
C HIS A 206 4.35 -3.10 22.84
N LEU A 207 4.34 -2.47 21.67
CA LEU A 207 3.88 -3.04 20.43
C LEU A 207 5.09 -3.30 19.54
N TYR A 208 5.36 -4.57 19.28
CA TYR A 208 6.50 -5.02 18.51
C TYR A 208 6.03 -5.47 17.13
N THR A 209 6.40 -4.75 16.08
CA THR A 209 6.10 -5.17 14.71
C THR A 209 7.25 -6.00 14.17
N VAL A 210 6.93 -7.19 13.66
CA VAL A 210 7.89 -8.14 13.11
C VAL A 210 7.38 -8.61 11.75
N GLU A 211 8.28 -8.74 10.79
CA GLU A 211 8.03 -9.42 9.53
C GLU A 211 8.42 -10.88 9.69
N ILE A 212 7.49 -11.80 9.38
CA ILE A 212 7.71 -13.24 9.50
C ILE A 212 7.57 -13.85 8.12
N VAL A 213 8.66 -14.43 7.63
CA VAL A 213 8.68 -15.15 6.35
C VAL A 213 8.51 -16.63 6.64
N CYS A 214 7.42 -17.20 6.14
CA CYS A 214 7.04 -18.58 6.37
C CYS A 214 7.05 -19.42 5.08
N LEU A 215 7.57 -20.64 5.19
CA LEU A 215 7.34 -21.70 4.21
C LEU A 215 6.01 -22.40 4.51
N GLY A 216 5.42 -23.05 3.50
CA GLY A 216 4.21 -23.85 3.68
C GLY A 216 2.90 -23.04 3.82
N LEU A 217 2.94 -21.72 3.66
CA LEU A 217 1.74 -20.90 3.54
C LEU A 217 1.00 -21.19 2.22
N PRO A 218 -0.34 -21.26 2.23
CA PRO A 218 -1.13 -21.37 1.00
C PRO A 218 -0.90 -20.17 0.07
N SER A 219 -0.77 -20.42 -1.24
CA SER A 219 -0.61 -19.36 -2.24
C SER A 219 -1.89 -18.58 -2.57
N VAL A 220 -2.99 -18.96 -1.93
CA VAL A 220 -4.33 -18.37 -2.05
C VAL A 220 -4.85 -18.04 -0.66
N ASP A 221 -5.95 -17.28 -0.58
CA ASP A 221 -6.65 -17.03 0.67
C ASP A 221 -6.98 -18.35 1.38
N PHE A 222 -7.03 -18.32 2.70
CA PHE A 222 -7.22 -19.53 3.49
C PHE A 222 -7.88 -19.22 4.83
N THR A 223 -8.19 -20.28 5.58
CA THR A 223 -8.62 -20.14 6.96
C THR A 223 -7.72 -20.92 7.90
N SER A 224 -7.66 -20.49 9.16
CA SER A 224 -7.00 -21.25 10.19
C SER A 224 -7.87 -21.45 11.41
N LEU A 225 -7.59 -22.52 12.14
CA LEU A 225 -8.24 -22.86 13.41
C LEU A 225 -7.28 -22.59 14.55
N GLU A 226 -7.77 -21.88 15.56
CA GLU A 226 -7.09 -21.66 16.84
C GLU A 226 -7.86 -22.40 17.94
N PHE A 227 -7.16 -23.19 18.75
CA PHE A 227 -7.72 -23.92 19.87
C PHE A 227 -7.23 -23.36 21.20
N ASN A 228 -8.06 -23.44 22.23
CA ASN A 228 -7.71 -23.03 23.59
C ASN A 228 -6.57 -23.88 24.16
N THR A 229 -5.95 -23.37 25.23
CA THR A 229 -5.06 -24.19 26.07
C THR A 229 -5.78 -25.44 26.57
N PRO A 230 -5.03 -26.54 26.83
CA PRO A 230 -5.62 -27.77 27.34
C PRO A 230 -6.38 -27.50 28.64
N ASP A 231 -7.59 -28.04 28.74
CA ASP A 231 -8.32 -28.07 30.01
C ASP A 231 -7.73 -29.12 30.98
N GLN A 232 -8.37 -29.31 32.14
CA GLN A 232 -7.90 -30.25 33.16
C GLN A 232 -7.84 -31.70 32.64
N ASP A 233 -8.63 -32.03 31.61
CA ASP A 233 -8.69 -33.34 30.97
C ASP A 233 -7.77 -33.42 29.73
N GLY A 234 -6.96 -32.37 29.48
CA GLY A 234 -6.07 -32.26 28.34
C GLY A 234 -6.78 -31.96 27.01
N GLN A 235 -8.08 -31.71 27.03
CA GLN A 235 -8.87 -31.44 25.82
C GLN A 235 -8.71 -29.97 25.41
N ARG A 236 -8.63 -29.73 24.09
CA ARG A 236 -8.58 -28.38 23.53
C ARG A 236 -9.84 -28.10 22.73
N LYS A 237 -10.59 -27.08 23.15
CA LYS A 237 -11.79 -26.62 22.44
C LYS A 237 -11.40 -25.59 21.40
N LEU A 238 -12.05 -25.64 20.23
CA LEU A 238 -11.92 -24.59 19.23
C LEU A 238 -12.21 -23.24 19.88
N LYS A 239 -11.31 -22.29 19.66
CA LYS A 239 -11.41 -20.92 20.16
C LYS A 239 -11.91 -20.02 19.03
N TYR A 240 -11.25 -20.06 17.87
CA TYR A 240 -11.61 -19.24 16.73
C TYR A 240 -11.33 -19.92 15.39
N VAL A 241 -12.10 -19.50 14.37
CA VAL A 241 -11.73 -19.65 12.96
C VAL A 241 -11.32 -18.28 12.45
N HIS A 242 -10.17 -18.19 11.80
CA HIS A 242 -9.62 -16.95 11.25
C HIS A 242 -9.65 -16.99 9.72
N GLY A 243 -10.04 -15.87 9.10
CA GLY A 243 -10.01 -15.70 7.66
C GLY A 243 -8.84 -14.84 7.20
N TRP A 244 -7.95 -15.44 6.42
CA TRP A 244 -6.74 -14.79 5.93
C TRP A 244 -6.86 -14.49 4.45
N VAL A 245 -6.60 -13.23 4.10
CA VAL A 245 -6.55 -12.76 2.72
C VAL A 245 -5.15 -12.24 2.40
N TRP A 246 -4.66 -12.49 1.19
CA TRP A 246 -3.40 -11.92 0.73
C TRP A 246 -3.63 -10.50 0.20
N LEU A 247 -2.97 -9.52 0.83
CA LEU A 247 -3.09 -8.12 0.46
C LEU A 247 -1.71 -7.47 0.38
N GLU A 248 -1.60 -6.47 -0.49
CA GLU A 248 -0.44 -5.58 -0.46
C GLU A 248 -0.42 -4.75 0.82
N TRP A 249 0.77 -4.38 1.28
CA TRP A 249 0.92 -3.58 2.49
C TRP A 249 0.15 -2.26 2.44
N SER A 250 0.12 -1.59 1.28
CA SER A 250 -0.66 -0.36 1.03
C SER A 250 -2.17 -0.57 1.28
N GLN A 251 -2.71 -1.70 0.84
CA GLN A 251 -4.12 -2.07 1.07
C GLN A 251 -4.38 -2.38 2.55
N ILE A 252 -3.46 -3.09 3.20
CA ILE A 252 -3.54 -3.36 4.63
C ILE A 252 -3.54 -2.03 5.42
N GLN A 253 -2.66 -1.09 5.08
CA GLN A 253 -2.61 0.23 5.71
C GLN A 253 -3.94 0.98 5.56
N ARG A 254 -4.63 0.86 4.41
CA ARG A 254 -5.97 1.44 4.21
C ARG A 254 -7.02 0.80 5.13
N TYR A 255 -7.06 -0.52 5.25
CA TYR A 255 -7.97 -1.20 6.19
C TYR A 255 -7.67 -0.88 7.65
N LEU A 256 -6.39 -0.72 7.99
CA LEU A 256 -5.96 -0.30 9.32
C LEU A 256 -6.31 1.18 9.58
N PHE A 257 -6.42 2.00 8.53
CA PHE A 257 -6.88 3.38 8.67
C PHE A 257 -8.37 3.46 8.99
N GLU A 258 -9.19 2.58 8.42
CA GLU A 258 -10.64 2.55 8.68
C GLU A 258 -10.95 2.24 10.14
N GLY A 259 -11.37 3.23 10.93
CA GLY A 259 -11.61 3.10 12.36
C GLY A 259 -10.39 3.39 13.25
N SER A 260 -9.30 3.86 12.66
CA SER A 260 -8.22 4.50 13.40
C SER A 260 -8.66 5.88 13.93
N GLU A 261 -8.11 6.27 15.07
CA GLU A 261 -8.35 7.58 15.68
C GLU A 261 -7.06 8.40 15.61
N LEU A 262 -7.19 9.70 15.38
CA LEU A 262 -6.07 10.63 15.43
C LEU A 262 -5.49 10.65 16.85
N LYS A 263 -4.25 10.21 17.02
CA LYS A 263 -3.54 10.16 18.31
C LYS A 263 -2.75 11.43 18.57
N ASP A 264 -2.04 11.91 17.55
CA ASP A 264 -1.16 13.07 17.65
C ASP A 264 -1.03 13.76 16.28
N SER A 265 -0.77 15.07 16.29
CA SER A 265 -0.56 15.86 15.08
C SER A 265 0.65 16.77 15.27
N LYS A 266 1.54 16.75 14.27
CA LYS A 266 2.76 17.55 14.20
C LYS A 266 2.61 18.59 13.10
N MET A 267 2.54 19.84 13.53
CA MET A 267 2.45 21.03 12.68
C MET A 267 3.66 21.94 12.89
N LYS A 268 3.66 23.11 12.23
CA LYS A 268 4.68 24.14 12.42
C LYS A 268 5.03 24.36 13.90
N GLY A 269 6.32 24.35 14.22
CA GLY A 269 6.86 24.52 15.57
C GLY A 269 6.87 23.25 16.41
N SER A 270 6.41 22.11 15.89
CA SER A 270 6.46 20.83 16.61
C SER A 270 7.88 20.27 16.73
N PHE A 271 8.77 20.66 15.82
CA PHE A 271 10.15 20.22 15.81
C PHE A 271 11.08 21.43 15.81
N LYS A 272 12.18 21.33 16.56
CA LYS A 272 13.19 22.40 16.62
C LYS A 272 14.00 22.49 15.32
N ASP A 273 14.28 21.33 14.72
CA ASP A 273 15.09 21.17 13.51
C ASP A 273 14.73 19.83 12.81
N ALA A 274 15.30 19.62 11.63
CA ALA A 274 15.08 18.39 10.86
C ALA A 274 15.63 17.13 11.54
N ALA A 275 16.62 17.26 12.43
CA ALA A 275 17.15 16.12 13.20
C ALA A 275 16.10 15.63 14.23
N GLY A 276 15.42 16.57 14.90
CA GLY A 276 14.28 16.26 15.76
C GLY A 276 13.14 15.57 15.02
N LEU A 277 12.81 16.02 13.81
CA LEU A 277 11.84 15.33 12.96
C LEU A 277 12.32 13.92 12.58
N THR A 278 13.59 13.76 12.19
CA THR A 278 14.16 12.45 11.80
C THR A 278 14.10 11.46 12.96
N SER A 279 14.47 11.89 14.17
CA SER A 279 14.38 11.07 15.38
C SER A 279 12.94 10.62 15.64
N TRP A 280 11.97 11.52 15.52
CA TRP A 280 10.56 11.17 15.66
C TRP A 280 10.07 10.23 14.56
N LEU A 281 10.49 10.41 13.31
CA LEU A 281 10.09 9.54 12.20
C LEU A 281 10.69 8.14 12.31
N SER A 282 11.87 7.99 12.93
CA SER A 282 12.55 6.69 13.07
C SER A 282 11.83 5.69 13.96
N GLN A 283 10.80 6.14 14.69
CA GLN A 283 9.94 5.26 15.49
C GLN A 283 8.87 4.55 14.64
N PHE A 284 8.71 4.91 13.36
CA PHE A 284 7.74 4.31 12.44
C PHE A 284 8.46 3.50 11.37
N ASP A 285 7.78 2.49 10.83
CA ASP A 285 8.24 1.71 9.67
C ASP A 285 8.30 2.53 8.37
N LEU A 286 9.38 3.30 8.23
CA LEU A 286 9.68 4.13 7.07
C LEU A 286 11.09 3.85 6.56
N GLU A 287 11.25 3.78 5.24
CA GLU A 287 12.56 3.66 4.61
C GLU A 287 13.32 4.99 4.54
N LEU A 288 13.62 5.58 5.71
CA LEU A 288 14.28 6.89 5.82
C LEU A 288 15.65 6.92 5.14
N ALA A 289 16.34 5.77 5.01
CA ALA A 289 17.60 5.66 4.30
C ALA A 289 17.48 5.97 2.79
N ALA A 290 16.31 5.71 2.19
CA ALA A 290 16.05 6.05 0.79
C ALA A 290 15.72 7.54 0.61
N TRP A 291 15.36 8.26 1.67
CA TRP A 291 14.94 9.66 1.58
C TRP A 291 16.12 10.58 1.28
N GLY A 292 15.97 11.42 0.25
CA GLY A 292 17.05 12.28 -0.26
C GLY A 292 17.94 11.60 -1.30
N THR A 293 17.61 10.37 -1.71
CA THR A 293 18.23 9.67 -2.84
C THR A 293 17.25 9.56 -4.00
N ASP A 294 17.79 9.47 -5.23
CA ASP A 294 17.02 9.33 -6.48
C ASP A 294 15.88 10.37 -6.64
N GLN A 295 14.64 9.88 -6.60
CA GLN A 295 13.40 10.66 -6.78
C GLN A 295 12.78 11.11 -5.44
N TRP A 296 13.29 10.60 -4.31
CA TRP A 296 12.69 10.81 -2.99
C TRP A 296 13.25 12.06 -2.33
N LYS A 297 12.37 12.83 -1.69
CA LYS A 297 12.75 14.04 -0.96
C LYS A 297 13.35 13.67 0.39
N SER A 298 14.24 14.51 0.90
CA SER A 298 14.89 14.30 2.19
C SER A 298 14.01 14.72 3.37
N THR A 299 14.35 14.27 4.58
CA THR A 299 13.69 14.69 5.83
C THR A 299 13.81 16.20 6.07
N GLU A 300 14.93 16.82 5.66
CA GLU A 300 15.10 18.29 5.66
C GLU A 300 14.04 19.00 4.81
N HIS A 301 13.66 18.41 3.67
CA HIS A 301 12.59 18.97 2.85
C HIS A 301 11.22 18.80 3.52
N LEU A 302 10.96 17.65 4.16
CA LEU A 302 9.70 17.43 4.89
C LEU A 302 9.58 18.40 6.08
N PHE A 303 10.65 18.58 6.84
CA PHE A 303 10.71 19.56 7.93
C PHE A 303 10.35 20.97 7.43
N LYS A 304 10.93 21.41 6.31
CA LYS A 304 10.58 22.70 5.69
C LYS A 304 9.11 22.80 5.31
N GLN A 305 8.50 21.74 4.80
CA GLN A 305 7.07 21.73 4.47
C GLN A 305 6.18 21.82 5.73
N VAL A 306 6.57 21.14 6.81
CA VAL A 306 5.84 21.23 8.09
C VAL A 306 5.96 22.64 8.68
N GLU A 307 7.16 23.23 8.67
CA GLU A 307 7.41 24.56 9.22
C GLU A 307 6.86 25.71 8.35
N SER A 308 6.76 25.52 7.03
CA SER A 308 6.03 26.44 6.15
C SER A 308 4.52 26.28 6.26
N GLY A 309 4.05 25.21 6.90
CA GLY A 309 2.64 24.83 6.96
C GLY A 309 2.09 24.40 5.61
N GLU A 310 2.92 23.93 4.68
CA GLU A 310 2.46 23.26 3.44
C GLU A 310 1.86 21.88 3.73
N THR A 311 2.25 21.28 4.84
CA THR A 311 1.75 19.99 5.30
C THR A 311 1.74 19.94 6.82
N GLN A 312 1.02 18.97 7.37
CA GLN A 312 1.15 18.53 8.75
C GLN A 312 1.30 17.01 8.77
N LEU A 313 1.87 16.47 9.84
CA LEU A 313 1.98 15.02 10.02
C LEU A 313 0.97 14.59 11.06
N GLU A 314 0.23 13.53 10.76
CA GLU A 314 -0.76 12.98 11.67
C GLU A 314 -0.39 11.54 11.99
N HIS A 315 -0.36 11.23 13.28
CA HIS A 315 -0.22 9.88 13.76
C HIS A 315 -1.61 9.38 14.13
N TRP A 316 -2.10 8.44 13.33
CA TRP A 316 -3.35 7.74 13.53
C TRP A 316 -3.07 6.39 14.17
N GLY A 317 -3.94 5.93 15.06
CA GLY A 317 -3.79 4.64 15.69
C GLY A 317 -5.13 4.02 16.06
N ARG A 318 -5.21 2.71 15.93
CA ARG A 318 -6.35 1.90 16.40
C ARG A 318 -6.13 1.45 17.85
N HIS A 319 -7.12 0.79 18.42
CA HIS A 319 -7.02 0.12 19.72
C HIS A 319 -6.19 -1.18 19.69
N ASP A 320 -5.88 -1.70 18.50
CA ASP A 320 -4.91 -2.78 18.28
C ASP A 320 -3.47 -2.26 18.09
N GLY A 321 -3.31 -0.93 18.17
CA GLY A 321 -2.02 -0.26 18.29
C GLY A 321 -1.29 0.03 16.98
N VAL A 322 -1.77 -0.38 15.80
CA VAL A 322 -1.02 -0.13 14.55
C VAL A 322 -0.89 1.39 14.29
N PRO A 323 0.34 1.94 14.31
CA PRO A 323 0.55 3.35 14.04
C PRO A 323 0.51 3.58 12.53
N LEU A 324 -0.27 4.57 12.11
CA LEU A 324 -0.33 5.03 10.74
C LEU A 324 0.11 6.48 10.70
N LEU A 325 1.28 6.70 10.10
CA LEU A 325 1.79 8.03 9.87
C LEU A 325 1.28 8.57 8.54
N MET A 326 0.60 9.70 8.58
CA MET A 326 0.08 10.37 7.41
C MET A 326 0.66 11.76 7.25
N ARG A 327 1.11 12.06 6.03
CA ARG A 327 1.39 13.43 5.61
C ARG A 327 0.10 14.05 5.09
N VAL A 328 -0.43 15.06 5.77
CA VAL A 328 -1.70 15.69 5.39
C VAL A 328 -1.47 16.91 4.52
N VAL A 329 -2.12 16.95 3.36
CA VAL A 329 -1.96 18.01 2.36
C VAL A 329 -3.33 18.49 1.91
N HIS A 330 -3.56 19.80 1.99
CA HIS A 330 -4.78 20.42 1.49
C HIS A 330 -4.51 20.97 0.08
N VAL A 331 -5.36 20.63 -0.88
CA VAL A 331 -5.19 21.01 -2.28
C VAL A 331 -6.49 21.57 -2.82
N VAL A 332 -6.45 22.79 -3.35
CA VAL A 332 -7.56 23.32 -4.15
C VAL A 332 -7.36 22.88 -5.60
N ARG A 333 -8.42 22.34 -6.22
CA ARG A 333 -8.46 21.96 -7.64
C ARG A 333 -9.49 22.83 -8.35
N LEU A 334 -9.09 23.44 -9.45
CA LEU A 334 -9.91 24.40 -10.18
C LEU A 334 -10.38 23.83 -11.51
N GLU A 335 -11.70 23.78 -11.70
CA GLU A 335 -12.32 23.73 -13.02
C GLU A 335 -12.44 25.16 -13.54
N VAL A 336 -11.46 25.59 -14.33
CA VAL A 336 -11.42 26.95 -14.88
C VAL A 336 -12.18 27.00 -16.20
N GLN A 337 -13.25 27.78 -16.24
CA GLN A 337 -14.08 28.02 -17.43
C GLN A 337 -13.93 29.45 -17.93
N SER A 338 -14.23 29.69 -19.21
CA SER A 338 -14.31 31.05 -19.76
C SER A 338 -15.74 31.57 -19.71
N SER A 339 -15.89 32.87 -19.42
CA SER A 339 -17.15 33.58 -19.60
C SER A 339 -17.53 33.83 -21.07
N ASP A 340 -16.65 33.52 -22.02
CA ASP A 340 -16.96 33.66 -23.45
C ASP A 340 -17.90 32.53 -23.92
N PRO A 341 -19.06 32.86 -24.54
CA PRO A 341 -20.04 31.87 -25.00
C PRO A 341 -19.50 30.81 -25.97
N ARG A 342 -18.41 31.10 -26.71
CA ARG A 342 -17.81 30.15 -27.65
C ARG A 342 -17.12 28.97 -26.98
N LEU A 343 -16.80 29.11 -25.70
CA LEU A 343 -16.14 28.09 -24.88
C LEU A 343 -17.09 27.43 -23.88
N LEU A 344 -18.40 27.67 -24.02
CA LEU A 344 -19.41 27.07 -23.15
C LEU A 344 -19.30 25.55 -23.13
N GLY A 345 -19.34 24.97 -21.93
CA GLY A 345 -19.18 23.52 -21.72
C GLY A 345 -17.74 23.01 -21.83
N LYS A 346 -16.75 23.91 -21.96
CA LYS A 346 -15.32 23.58 -21.91
C LYS A 346 -14.66 24.19 -20.68
N PHE A 347 -13.63 23.51 -20.21
CA PHE A 347 -12.75 23.97 -19.13
C PHE A 347 -11.28 23.74 -19.50
N LEU A 348 -10.37 24.38 -18.76
CA LEU A 348 -8.93 24.24 -18.95
C LEU A 348 -8.38 22.99 -18.27
N LEU A 349 -7.71 22.15 -19.06
CA LEU A 349 -6.92 21.03 -18.57
C LEU A 349 -5.43 21.33 -18.77
N GLN A 350 -4.63 21.16 -17.71
CA GLN A 350 -3.17 21.24 -17.80
C GLN A 350 -2.65 19.96 -18.44
N THR A 351 -2.18 20.02 -19.68
CA THR A 351 -1.80 18.83 -20.46
C THR A 351 -0.33 18.46 -20.29
N TRP A 352 0.56 19.45 -20.19
CA TRP A 352 1.99 19.22 -20.02
C TRP A 352 2.63 20.28 -19.12
N GLN A 353 3.84 19.97 -18.64
CA GLN A 353 4.68 20.86 -17.84
C GLN A 353 6.13 20.71 -18.28
N GLN A 354 6.84 21.84 -18.38
CA GLN A 354 8.27 21.90 -18.66
C GLN A 354 9.02 22.57 -17.50
N GLU A 355 9.98 21.84 -16.94
CA GLU A 355 10.92 22.34 -15.93
C GLU A 355 11.98 23.25 -16.57
N PRO A 356 12.69 24.10 -15.79
CA PRO A 356 13.77 24.93 -16.31
C PRO A 356 14.93 24.13 -16.92
N SER A 357 15.08 22.86 -16.53
CA SER A 357 16.02 21.90 -17.14
C SER A 357 15.67 21.53 -18.58
N GLY A 358 14.49 21.92 -19.07
CA GLY A 358 13.98 21.57 -20.39
C GLY A 358 13.17 20.27 -20.41
N SER A 359 13.19 19.48 -19.33
CA SER A 359 12.40 18.25 -19.22
C SER A 359 10.90 18.55 -19.32
N ILE A 360 10.22 17.84 -20.21
CA ILE A 360 8.77 17.95 -20.43
C ILE A 360 8.10 16.69 -19.90
N ARG A 361 7.09 16.86 -19.06
CA ARG A 361 6.21 15.78 -18.61
C ARG A 361 4.77 16.04 -19.02
N THR A 362 4.07 14.98 -19.36
CA THR A 362 2.60 15.00 -19.52
C THR A 362 1.98 15.00 -18.13
N VAL A 363 0.92 15.79 -17.92
CA VAL A 363 0.30 15.96 -16.59
C VAL A 363 -1.19 15.64 -16.61
N ASN A 364 -1.93 16.10 -17.62
CA ASN A 364 -3.38 15.87 -17.83
C ASN A 364 -4.25 15.97 -16.57
N ARG A 365 -4.16 17.11 -15.86
CA ARG A 365 -4.91 17.35 -14.63
C ARG A 365 -5.54 18.73 -14.60
N LEU A 366 -6.53 18.91 -13.72
CA LEU A 366 -7.08 20.21 -13.37
C LEU A 366 -6.01 21.10 -12.73
N MET A 367 -6.23 22.40 -12.74
CA MET A 367 -5.30 23.34 -12.15
C MET A 367 -5.33 23.20 -10.63
N THR A 368 -4.21 22.81 -10.01
CA THR A 368 -4.14 22.58 -8.56
C THR A 368 -3.19 23.53 -7.82
N ARG A 369 -3.45 23.78 -6.54
CA ARG A 369 -2.53 24.48 -5.62
C ARG A 369 -2.60 23.86 -4.23
N THR A 370 -1.43 23.62 -3.62
CA THR A 370 -1.35 23.25 -2.21
C THR A 370 -1.63 24.47 -1.33
N MET A 371 -2.54 24.32 -0.38
CA MET A 371 -2.92 25.34 0.57
C MET A 371 -2.19 25.14 1.90
N SER A 372 -1.95 26.23 2.62
CA SER A 372 -1.28 26.15 3.91
C SER A 372 -2.24 25.70 5.03
N THR A 373 -1.83 24.70 5.81
CA THR A 373 -2.53 24.20 7.02
C THR A 373 -2.67 25.27 8.10
N LEU A 374 -1.83 26.32 8.08
CA LEU A 374 -1.95 27.48 8.98
C LEU A 374 -3.24 28.27 8.80
N ASN A 375 -3.95 28.04 7.69
CA ASN A 375 -5.19 28.72 7.36
C ASN A 375 -6.44 27.87 7.66
N LEU A 376 -6.29 26.74 8.35
CA LEU A 376 -7.42 25.91 8.73
C LEU A 376 -8.31 26.60 9.79
N PRO A 377 -9.64 26.40 9.75
CA PRO A 377 -10.41 25.71 8.71
C PRO A 377 -10.58 26.56 7.44
N PHE A 378 -10.71 25.92 6.27
CA PHE A 378 -11.01 26.62 5.02
C PHE A 378 -12.51 26.87 4.88
N ASP A 379 -12.92 28.13 4.91
CA ASP A 379 -14.27 28.54 4.54
C ASP A 379 -14.37 28.91 3.05
N ASP A 380 -15.60 29.12 2.57
CA ASP A 380 -15.86 29.49 1.18
C ASP A 380 -15.09 30.74 0.73
N GLN A 381 -14.94 31.74 1.61
CA GLN A 381 -14.22 32.96 1.28
C GLN A 381 -12.74 32.65 1.05
N ARG A 382 -12.11 31.86 1.93
CA ARG A 382 -10.71 31.48 1.81
C ARG A 382 -10.46 30.65 0.57
N LEU A 383 -11.37 29.72 0.25
CA LEU A 383 -11.29 28.92 -0.96
C LEU A 383 -11.38 29.79 -2.22
N ARG A 384 -12.23 30.82 -2.24
CA ARG A 384 -12.27 31.82 -3.33
C ARG A 384 -10.97 32.61 -3.44
N GLU A 385 -10.39 33.03 -2.32
CA GLU A 385 -9.10 33.73 -2.30
C GLU A 385 -7.97 32.85 -2.85
N GLU A 386 -7.91 31.58 -2.46
CA GLU A 386 -6.90 30.64 -2.97
C GLU A 386 -7.14 30.28 -4.45
N ALA A 387 -8.40 30.19 -4.90
CA ALA A 387 -8.73 30.03 -6.31
C ALA A 387 -8.24 31.22 -7.15
N ALA A 388 -8.51 32.45 -6.69
CA ALA A 388 -8.04 33.67 -7.34
C ALA A 388 -6.51 33.76 -7.40
N LYS A 389 -5.81 33.46 -6.29
CA LYS A 389 -4.34 33.40 -6.26
C LYS A 389 -3.80 32.34 -7.22
N THR A 390 -4.45 31.18 -7.31
CA THR A 390 -4.04 30.09 -8.20
C THR A 390 -4.16 30.50 -9.67
N VAL A 391 -5.29 31.11 -10.06
CA VAL A 391 -5.49 31.66 -11.41
C VAL A 391 -4.45 32.72 -11.71
N GLN A 392 -4.22 33.67 -10.81
CA GLN A 392 -3.26 34.75 -11.01
C GLN A 392 -1.81 34.25 -11.14
N GLU A 393 -1.40 33.28 -10.31
CA GLU A 393 -0.04 32.71 -10.38
C GLU A 393 0.16 31.87 -11.65
N LYS A 394 -0.84 31.05 -12.01
CA LYS A 394 -0.69 30.07 -13.10
C LYS A 394 -1.07 30.61 -14.46
N LEU A 395 -1.89 31.65 -14.54
CA LEU A 395 -2.33 32.26 -15.80
C LEU A 395 -1.86 33.70 -15.95
N GLY A 396 -0.93 34.16 -15.10
CA GLY A 396 -0.41 35.53 -15.12
C GLY A 396 0.44 35.87 -16.36
N PHE A 397 1.04 34.90 -17.05
CA PHE A 397 1.85 35.18 -18.25
C PHE A 397 1.56 34.17 -19.34
N LEU A 398 0.67 34.54 -20.26
CA LEU A 398 0.20 33.66 -21.34
C LEU A 398 1.07 33.79 -22.58
N VAL A 399 1.33 32.66 -23.22
CA VAL A 399 2.14 32.52 -24.44
C VAL A 399 1.49 31.51 -25.39
N ASP A 400 1.98 31.41 -26.62
CA ASP A 400 1.49 30.44 -27.61
C ASP A 400 1.58 28.98 -27.10
N ALA A 401 0.65 28.12 -27.51
CA ALA A 401 0.60 26.71 -27.10
C ALA A 401 1.90 25.93 -27.37
N HIS A 402 2.65 26.33 -28.39
CA HIS A 402 3.89 25.69 -28.80
C HIS A 402 5.12 26.29 -28.11
N PHE A 403 4.94 27.29 -27.24
CA PHE A 403 6.04 27.89 -26.49
C PHE A 403 6.75 26.84 -25.62
N ARG A 404 8.08 26.83 -25.67
CA ARG A 404 8.95 25.97 -24.85
C ARG A 404 10.11 26.80 -24.30
N LEU A 405 10.56 26.49 -23.09
CA LEU A 405 11.62 27.24 -22.41
C LEU A 405 12.95 27.20 -23.18
N GLY A 406 13.30 26.04 -23.75
CA GLY A 406 14.55 25.87 -24.50
C GLY A 406 14.64 26.67 -25.80
N SER A 407 13.52 27.15 -26.34
CA SER A 407 13.50 27.93 -27.59
C SER A 407 13.63 29.45 -27.39
N CYS A 408 13.69 29.93 -26.14
CA CYS A 408 13.56 31.36 -25.86
C CYS A 408 14.83 31.94 -25.22
N SER A 409 15.24 33.11 -25.71
CA SER A 409 16.30 33.88 -25.07
C SER A 409 15.81 34.44 -23.72
N PRO A 410 16.69 34.58 -22.71
CA PRO A 410 16.35 35.23 -21.44
C PRO A 410 15.73 36.64 -21.61
N SER A 411 16.10 37.34 -22.68
CA SER A 411 15.56 38.65 -23.04
C SER A 411 14.09 38.63 -23.51
N MET A 412 13.59 37.51 -24.03
CA MET A 412 12.18 37.35 -24.39
C MET A 412 11.32 37.16 -23.14
N LEU A 413 11.80 36.38 -22.17
CA LEU A 413 11.07 36.12 -20.91
C LEU A 413 10.82 37.40 -20.11
N ARG A 414 11.79 38.32 -20.10
CA ARG A 414 11.66 39.65 -19.47
C ARG A 414 10.67 40.59 -20.16
N LYS A 415 10.20 40.25 -21.36
CA LYS A 415 9.23 41.04 -22.13
C LYS A 415 7.82 40.46 -22.06
N LEU A 416 7.61 39.36 -21.33
CA LEU A 416 6.28 38.80 -21.16
C LEU A 416 5.42 39.78 -20.36
N GLU A 417 4.33 40.21 -20.97
CA GLU A 417 3.35 41.07 -20.31
C GLU A 417 2.42 40.23 -19.44
N ASN A 418 1.95 40.84 -18.35
CA ASN A 418 0.97 40.20 -17.48
C ASN A 418 -0.35 40.02 -18.25
N SER A 419 -0.99 38.88 -18.09
CA SER A 419 -2.24 38.57 -18.76
C SER A 419 -3.37 39.44 -18.22
N CYS A 420 -4.40 39.65 -19.04
CA CYS A 420 -5.62 40.32 -18.63
C CYS A 420 -6.65 39.37 -18.00
N VAL A 421 -6.23 38.17 -17.57
CA VAL A 421 -7.13 37.16 -17.02
C VAL A 421 -7.67 37.63 -15.66
N GLN A 422 -9.00 37.65 -15.54
CA GLN A 422 -9.70 38.05 -14.33
C GLN A 422 -10.71 36.99 -13.93
N ILE A 423 -10.74 36.64 -12.65
CA ILE A 423 -11.78 35.77 -12.09
C ILE A 423 -13.06 36.60 -11.89
N LEU A 424 -14.15 36.17 -12.51
CA LEU A 424 -15.47 36.79 -12.36
C LEU A 424 -16.23 36.17 -11.20
N ASN A 425 -16.16 34.85 -11.08
CA ASN A 425 -16.82 34.08 -10.04
C ASN A 425 -15.97 32.87 -9.65
N ALA A 426 -16.03 32.50 -8.37
CA ALA A 426 -15.51 31.24 -7.88
C ALA A 426 -16.46 30.65 -6.83
N SER A 427 -16.79 29.38 -7.00
CA SER A 427 -17.69 28.67 -6.09
C SER A 427 -17.15 27.29 -5.74
N PHE A 428 -17.32 26.93 -4.48
CA PHE A 428 -17.04 25.60 -3.98
C PHE A 428 -18.02 24.59 -4.58
N VAL A 429 -17.50 23.43 -4.97
CA VAL A 429 -18.24 22.34 -5.59
C VAL A 429 -18.31 21.16 -4.64
N ASP A 430 -17.15 20.66 -4.22
CA ASP A 430 -17.05 19.44 -3.41
C ASP A 430 -15.76 19.41 -2.57
N HIS A 431 -15.79 18.64 -1.48
CA HIS A 431 -14.62 18.29 -0.67
C HIS A 431 -14.64 16.79 -0.40
N HIS A 432 -13.61 16.10 -0.87
CA HIS A 432 -13.35 14.71 -0.52
C HIS A 432 -11.92 14.52 -0.04
N ILE A 433 -11.71 13.36 0.57
CA ILE A 433 -10.44 12.95 1.15
C ILE A 433 -9.94 11.75 0.34
N SER A 434 -8.68 11.80 -0.08
CA SER A 434 -7.96 10.67 -0.69
C SER A 434 -6.77 10.30 0.18
N VAL A 435 -6.44 9.02 0.28
CA VAL A 435 -5.23 8.54 0.93
C VAL A 435 -4.45 7.74 -0.09
N ASP A 436 -3.22 8.14 -0.34
CA ASP A 436 -2.35 7.54 -1.36
C ASP A 436 -0.93 7.39 -0.81
N GLU A 437 -0.13 6.49 -1.39
CA GLU A 437 1.31 6.49 -1.12
C GLU A 437 1.95 7.83 -1.50
N SER A 438 2.87 8.31 -0.67
CA SER A 438 3.49 9.60 -0.92
C SER A 438 4.43 9.52 -2.13
N PRO A 439 4.19 10.34 -3.18
CA PRO A 439 5.10 10.37 -4.32
C PRO A 439 6.45 11.01 -4.01
N SER A 440 6.60 11.61 -2.82
CA SER A 440 7.82 12.31 -2.40
C SER A 440 8.59 11.56 -1.32
N TYR A 441 7.99 10.59 -0.65
CA TYR A 441 8.54 9.98 0.55
C TYR A 441 8.19 8.50 0.61
N LYS A 442 9.16 7.63 0.30
CA LYS A 442 8.97 6.18 0.27
C LYS A 442 8.48 5.67 1.63
N GLY A 443 7.46 4.80 1.61
CA GLY A 443 6.86 4.19 2.80
C GLY A 443 5.88 5.06 3.59
N MET A 444 5.73 6.36 3.25
CA MET A 444 4.78 7.25 3.94
C MET A 444 3.51 7.44 3.13
N CYS A 445 2.33 7.39 3.77
CA CYS A 445 1.06 7.75 3.13
C CYS A 445 0.85 9.27 3.13
N THR A 446 0.14 9.79 2.12
CA THR A 446 -0.33 11.17 2.06
C THR A 446 -1.85 11.21 2.06
N LEU A 447 -2.43 11.89 3.05
CA LEU A 447 -3.86 12.17 3.12
C LEU A 447 -4.13 13.53 2.47
N TYR A 448 -4.79 13.50 1.33
CA TYR A 448 -5.16 14.66 0.55
C TYR A 448 -6.58 15.12 0.90
N HIS A 449 -6.71 16.34 1.39
CA HIS A 449 -7.99 17.06 1.37
C HIS A 449 -8.11 17.81 0.05
N LEU A 450 -8.99 17.34 -0.84
CA LEU A 450 -9.17 17.87 -2.18
C LEU A 450 -10.42 18.76 -2.20
N TYR A 451 -10.23 20.06 -2.41
CA TYR A 451 -11.30 21.06 -2.49
C TYR A 451 -11.53 21.43 -3.94
N ASP A 452 -12.65 20.96 -4.51
CA ASP A 452 -13.03 21.24 -5.87
C ASP A 452 -13.76 22.58 -5.96
N MET A 453 -13.25 23.45 -6.83
CA MET A 453 -13.79 24.78 -7.07
C MET A 453 -14.05 24.96 -8.55
N HIS A 454 -15.17 25.59 -8.86
CA HIS A 454 -15.45 26.15 -10.17
C HIS A 454 -14.94 27.59 -10.21
N ALA A 455 -14.25 27.98 -11.28
CA ALA A 455 -13.75 29.33 -11.48
C ALA A 455 -14.09 29.84 -12.88
N GLU A 456 -14.97 30.83 -12.96
CA GLU A 456 -15.31 31.51 -14.21
C GLU A 456 -14.36 32.69 -14.42
N CYS A 457 -13.66 32.71 -15.55
CA CYS A 457 -12.65 33.71 -15.87
C CYS A 457 -12.94 34.44 -17.19
N GLN A 458 -12.64 35.74 -17.20
CA GLN A 458 -12.58 36.57 -18.40
C GLN A 458 -11.13 36.75 -18.86
N GLY A 459 -10.91 37.05 -20.14
CA GLY A 459 -9.58 37.38 -20.68
C GLY A 459 -8.75 36.16 -21.08
N LEU A 460 -9.34 34.97 -21.11
CA LEU A 460 -8.67 33.75 -21.55
C LEU A 460 -8.62 33.63 -23.09
N PRO A 461 -7.54 33.07 -23.66
CA PRO A 461 -7.44 32.80 -25.09
C PRO A 461 -8.47 31.76 -25.59
N PHE A 462 -8.94 31.91 -26.84
CA PHE A 462 -9.86 30.94 -27.47
C PHE A 462 -9.19 29.66 -27.93
N ALA A 463 -7.91 29.76 -28.29
CA ALA A 463 -7.09 28.62 -28.66
C ALA A 463 -6.42 28.03 -27.40
N ASP A 464 -5.88 26.82 -27.55
CA ASP A 464 -4.94 26.27 -26.58
C ASP A 464 -3.76 27.23 -26.41
N PHE A 465 -3.16 27.23 -25.23
CA PHE A 465 -2.09 28.17 -24.91
C PHE A 465 -1.12 27.55 -23.90
N ALA A 466 0.00 28.23 -23.66
CA ALA A 466 0.88 27.90 -22.55
C ALA A 466 0.99 29.09 -21.60
N SER A 467 1.44 28.82 -20.38
CA SER A 467 1.70 29.84 -19.37
C SER A 467 3.08 29.65 -18.78
N VAL A 468 3.69 30.76 -18.37
CA VAL A 468 5.00 30.79 -17.71
C VAL A 468 4.84 31.30 -16.29
N THR A 469 5.30 30.52 -15.31
CA THR A 469 5.34 30.92 -13.91
C THR A 469 6.78 31.21 -13.50
N PHE A 470 6.98 32.31 -12.77
CA PHE A 470 8.28 32.75 -12.28
C PHE A 470 8.44 32.41 -10.79
N GLU A 471 9.68 32.27 -10.32
CA GLU A 471 9.94 32.17 -8.88
C GLU A 471 9.57 33.50 -8.19
N ALA A 472 8.90 33.41 -7.03
CA ALA A 472 8.60 34.58 -6.23
C ALA A 472 9.90 35.21 -5.72
N SER A 473 10.09 36.51 -5.91
CA SER A 473 11.24 37.23 -5.35
C SER A 473 11.21 37.15 -3.81
N PRO A 474 12.32 36.78 -3.15
CA PRO A 474 12.39 36.73 -1.69
C PRO A 474 12.24 38.10 -1.01
N HIS A 475 12.31 39.20 -1.77
CA HIS A 475 12.19 40.56 -1.25
C HIS A 475 11.07 41.33 -1.98
N PRO A 476 9.86 41.43 -1.38
CA PRO A 476 8.78 42.23 -1.93
C PRO A 476 9.13 43.72 -1.80
N GLY A 477 9.55 44.37 -2.90
CA GLY A 477 9.81 45.81 -2.94
C GLY A 477 11.09 46.25 -3.68
N GLN A 478 12.01 45.33 -3.99
CA GLN A 478 13.00 45.58 -5.04
C GLN A 478 12.36 45.22 -6.38
N GLU A 479 12.48 46.09 -7.40
CA GLU A 479 12.10 45.79 -8.78
C GLU A 479 12.70 44.44 -9.15
N SER A 480 11.85 43.42 -9.11
CA SER A 480 12.25 42.03 -9.20
C SER A 480 12.80 41.80 -10.60
N ASP A 481 14.05 41.38 -10.68
CA ASP A 481 14.54 40.69 -11.86
C ASP A 481 13.61 39.48 -12.04
N GLN A 482 12.72 39.52 -13.03
CA GLN A 482 11.89 38.38 -13.49
C GLN A 482 12.80 37.29 -14.11
N SER A 483 13.97 37.03 -13.52
CA SER A 483 15.06 36.33 -14.18
C SER A 483 14.99 34.82 -14.04
N LYS A 484 14.26 34.30 -13.05
CA LYS A 484 14.19 32.85 -12.83
C LYS A 484 12.79 32.31 -13.08
N VAL A 485 12.63 31.75 -14.28
CA VAL A 485 11.45 30.95 -14.62
C VAL A 485 11.42 29.73 -13.71
N ARG A 486 10.25 29.49 -13.12
CA ARG A 486 9.98 28.29 -12.32
C ARG A 486 9.54 27.15 -13.21
N VAL A 487 8.58 27.39 -14.12
CA VAL A 487 7.95 26.35 -14.92
C VAL A 487 7.19 26.94 -16.10
N CYS A 488 7.09 26.20 -17.21
CA CYS A 488 6.14 26.47 -18.29
C CYS A 488 5.09 25.35 -18.36
N GLN A 489 3.82 25.70 -18.56
CA GLN A 489 2.70 24.75 -18.52
C GLN A 489 1.81 24.93 -19.74
N GLY A 490 1.37 23.82 -20.34
CA GLY A 490 0.41 23.84 -21.44
C GLY A 490 -1.02 23.62 -20.98
N PHE A 491 -1.95 24.41 -21.53
CA PHE A 491 -3.37 24.34 -21.24
C PHE A 491 -4.17 24.09 -22.51
N ARG A 492 -5.17 23.22 -22.40
CA ARG A 492 -6.07 22.84 -23.48
C ARG A 492 -7.51 23.00 -23.05
N TRP A 493 -8.35 23.52 -23.94
CA TRP A 493 -9.79 23.52 -23.76
C TRP A 493 -10.37 22.13 -24.00
N VAL A 494 -10.96 21.52 -22.98
CA VAL A 494 -11.57 20.19 -23.06
C VAL A 494 -13.01 20.20 -22.58
N THR A 495 -13.79 19.24 -23.04
CA THR A 495 -15.09 18.88 -22.45
C THR A 495 -14.90 17.70 -21.50
N TRP A 496 -15.88 17.45 -20.63
CA TRP A 496 -15.85 16.28 -19.75
C TRP A 496 -15.67 14.94 -20.49
N PRO A 497 -16.42 14.64 -21.57
CA PRO A 497 -16.18 13.42 -22.36
C PRO A 497 -14.75 13.31 -22.88
N LEU A 498 -14.18 14.40 -23.41
CA LEU A 498 -12.79 14.39 -23.89
C LEU A 498 -11.79 14.20 -22.74
N CYS A 499 -12.07 14.78 -21.58
CA CYS A 499 -11.24 14.59 -20.39
C CYS A 499 -11.23 13.13 -19.94
N ILE A 500 -12.41 12.49 -19.93
CA ILE A 500 -12.56 11.06 -19.64
C ILE A 500 -11.79 10.22 -20.66
N ASP A 501 -11.91 10.52 -21.97
CA ASP A 501 -11.16 9.81 -23.01
C ASP A 501 -9.64 9.93 -22.83
N ILE A 502 -9.15 11.12 -22.45
CA ILE A 502 -7.73 11.35 -22.16
C ILE A 502 -7.29 10.47 -20.98
N TRP A 503 -8.06 10.47 -19.89
CA TRP A 503 -7.75 9.66 -18.71
C TRP A 503 -7.83 8.15 -18.99
N GLN A 504 -8.84 7.69 -19.71
CA GLN A 504 -8.97 6.28 -20.13
C GLN A 504 -7.83 5.85 -21.04
N SER A 505 -7.43 6.69 -22.00
CA SER A 505 -6.30 6.42 -22.89
C SER A 505 -4.98 6.34 -22.11
N GLN A 506 -4.79 7.22 -21.12
CA GLN A 506 -3.65 7.15 -20.22
C GLN A 506 -3.68 5.87 -19.38
N ALA A 507 -4.82 5.52 -18.79
CA ALA A 507 -4.98 4.30 -18.01
C ALA A 507 -4.66 3.07 -18.86
N ALA A 508 -5.21 2.96 -20.07
CA ALA A 508 -4.94 1.87 -20.98
C ALA A 508 -3.48 1.82 -21.45
N ALA A 509 -2.86 2.98 -21.71
CA ALA A 509 -1.44 3.04 -22.06
C ALA A 509 -0.54 2.64 -20.89
N SER A 510 -0.95 2.95 -19.67
CA SER A 510 -0.25 2.58 -18.46
C SER A 510 -0.39 1.08 -18.17
N HIS A 511 -1.60 0.53 -18.29
CA HIS A 511 -1.87 -0.91 -18.20
C HIS A 511 -1.03 -1.72 -19.19
N ARG A 512 -1.00 -1.31 -20.47
CA ARG A 512 -0.14 -1.98 -21.47
C ARG A 512 1.34 -1.93 -21.14
N ARG A 513 1.82 -0.84 -20.54
CA ARG A 513 3.22 -0.75 -20.09
C ARG A 513 3.48 -1.68 -18.90
N GLN A 514 2.53 -1.80 -17.99
CA GLN A 514 2.62 -2.69 -16.84
C GLN A 514 2.61 -4.16 -17.26
N GLU A 515 1.72 -4.55 -18.18
CA GLU A 515 1.70 -5.88 -18.79
C GLU A 515 3.03 -6.19 -19.47
N ALA A 516 3.60 -5.23 -20.20
CA ALA A 516 4.91 -5.41 -20.83
C ALA A 516 6.05 -5.60 -19.80
N LEU A 517 6.05 -4.83 -18.71
CA LEU A 517 7.02 -5.00 -17.62
C LEU A 517 6.83 -6.35 -16.92
N THR A 518 5.59 -6.72 -16.65
CA THR A 518 5.19 -8.02 -16.10
C THR A 518 5.70 -9.18 -16.95
N ASP A 519 5.51 -9.09 -18.27
CA ASP A 519 5.97 -10.10 -19.22
C ASP A 519 7.50 -10.19 -19.23
N VAL A 520 8.21 -9.06 -19.18
CA VAL A 520 9.67 -9.02 -19.08
C VAL A 520 10.14 -9.66 -17.76
N CYS A 521 9.51 -9.34 -16.64
CA CYS A 521 9.82 -9.94 -15.34
C CYS A 521 9.57 -11.45 -15.34
N ARG A 522 8.45 -11.90 -15.94
CA ARG A 522 8.17 -13.34 -16.10
C ARG A 522 9.23 -14.03 -16.94
N GLN A 523 9.62 -13.45 -18.08
CA GLN A 523 10.69 -13.98 -18.93
C GLN A 523 12.03 -14.05 -18.20
N GLN A 524 12.38 -13.00 -17.45
CA GLN A 524 13.59 -13.01 -16.63
C GLN A 524 13.55 -14.13 -15.56
N HIS A 525 12.42 -14.32 -14.90
CA HIS A 525 12.25 -15.38 -13.91
C HIS A 525 12.39 -16.78 -14.54
N GLU A 526 11.78 -17.00 -15.71
CA GLU A 526 11.92 -18.26 -16.46
C GLU A 526 13.39 -18.55 -16.83
N VAL A 527 14.13 -17.53 -17.30
CA VAL A 527 15.56 -17.66 -17.61
C VAL A 527 16.39 -17.97 -16.36
N VAL A 528 16.07 -17.35 -15.22
CA VAL A 528 16.74 -17.64 -13.94
C VAL A 528 16.50 -19.10 -13.53
N LEU A 529 15.26 -19.57 -13.57
CA LEU A 529 14.93 -20.97 -13.24
C LEU A 529 15.63 -21.97 -14.17
N ALA A 530 15.66 -21.69 -15.48
CA ALA A 530 16.36 -22.51 -16.45
C ALA A 530 17.87 -22.57 -16.17
N THR A 531 18.46 -21.42 -15.81
CA THR A 531 19.89 -21.33 -15.44
C THR A 531 20.19 -22.12 -14.17
N GLU A 532 19.35 -22.03 -13.14
CA GLU A 532 19.51 -22.80 -11.89
C GLU A 532 19.39 -24.31 -12.13
N GLN A 533 18.45 -24.74 -12.98
CA GLN A 533 18.29 -26.14 -13.35
C GLN A 533 19.52 -26.67 -14.10
N ALA A 534 20.01 -25.94 -15.11
CA ALA A 534 21.19 -26.33 -15.88
C ALA A 534 22.46 -26.38 -15.01
N ALA A 535 22.62 -25.42 -14.08
CA ALA A 535 23.74 -25.41 -13.13
C ALA A 535 23.70 -26.61 -12.17
N SER A 536 22.52 -26.96 -11.65
CA SER A 536 22.33 -28.15 -10.80
C SER A 536 22.67 -29.44 -11.56
N GLN A 537 22.18 -29.59 -12.79
CA GLN A 537 22.47 -30.76 -13.63
C GLN A 537 23.96 -30.86 -13.98
N LEU A 538 24.63 -29.72 -14.23
CA LEU A 538 26.07 -29.68 -14.49
C LEU A 538 26.85 -30.15 -13.25
N SER A 539 26.48 -29.66 -12.06
CA SER A 539 27.09 -30.09 -10.80
C SER A 539 26.99 -31.60 -10.60
N GLU A 540 25.80 -32.18 -10.82
CA GLU A 540 25.62 -33.64 -10.74
C GLU A 540 26.47 -34.40 -11.76
N CYS A 541 26.57 -33.91 -13.01
CA CYS A 541 27.42 -34.53 -14.03
C CYS A 541 28.90 -34.49 -13.63
N LEU A 542 29.37 -33.36 -13.10
CA LEU A 542 30.76 -33.19 -12.64
C LEU A 542 31.07 -34.10 -11.44
N GLU A 543 30.15 -34.27 -10.51
CA GLU A 543 30.31 -35.21 -9.38
C GLU A 543 30.41 -36.66 -9.88
N ARG A 544 29.57 -37.06 -10.85
CA ARG A 544 29.64 -38.40 -11.47
C ARG A 544 30.97 -38.62 -12.19
N LEU A 545 31.46 -37.61 -12.94
CA LEU A 545 32.76 -37.66 -13.59
C LEU A 545 33.90 -37.76 -12.59
N ALA A 546 33.89 -36.97 -11.52
CA ALA A 546 34.89 -37.01 -10.47
C ALA A 546 34.93 -38.38 -9.77
N ALA A 547 33.77 -38.99 -9.52
CA ALA A 547 33.67 -40.33 -8.97
C ALA A 547 34.25 -41.39 -9.92
N LYS A 548 33.97 -41.31 -11.23
CA LYS A 548 34.53 -42.21 -12.25
C LYS A 548 36.04 -42.06 -12.42
N ALA A 549 36.54 -40.83 -12.47
CA ALA A 549 37.96 -40.54 -12.60
C ALA A 549 38.79 -41.13 -11.44
N ARG A 550 38.20 -41.23 -10.24
CA ARG A 550 38.82 -41.89 -9.07
C ARG A 550 38.89 -43.41 -9.18
N LEU A 551 38.05 -44.04 -10.00
CA LEU A 551 37.88 -45.49 -10.06
C LEU A 551 38.54 -46.16 -11.27
N GLN A 552 38.56 -45.51 -12.45
CA GLN A 552 39.22 -45.98 -13.68
C GLN A 552 39.14 -44.83 -14.70
N GLY A 553 40.27 -44.24 -15.10
CA GLY A 553 40.34 -42.96 -15.84
C GLY A 553 39.28 -42.78 -16.93
N ALA A 554 38.53 -41.69 -16.86
CA ALA A 554 37.48 -41.34 -17.81
C ALA A 554 38.08 -41.18 -19.23
N GLY A 555 37.57 -41.95 -20.19
CA GLY A 555 37.98 -41.86 -21.60
C GLY A 555 37.27 -40.70 -22.31
N GLU A 556 37.85 -40.26 -23.44
CA GLU A 556 37.41 -39.12 -24.28
C GLU A 556 35.97 -39.23 -24.84
N GLY A 557 35.28 -40.35 -24.64
CA GLY A 557 33.89 -40.60 -25.05
C GLY A 557 32.92 -40.84 -23.90
N ASP A 558 33.24 -40.45 -22.67
CA ASP A 558 32.35 -40.65 -21.53
C ASP A 558 31.04 -39.84 -21.70
N PRO A 559 29.86 -40.46 -21.55
CA PRO A 559 28.58 -39.78 -21.71
C PRO A 559 28.37 -38.62 -20.72
N ASP A 560 28.94 -38.68 -19.51
CA ASP A 560 28.85 -37.58 -18.54
C ASP A 560 29.73 -36.39 -18.96
N LEU A 561 30.86 -36.64 -19.64
CA LEU A 561 31.72 -35.58 -20.20
C LEU A 561 30.99 -34.86 -21.32
N LEU A 562 30.38 -35.60 -22.24
CA LEU A 562 29.55 -35.05 -23.31
C LEU A 562 28.32 -34.30 -22.77
N ALA A 563 27.67 -34.80 -21.71
CA ALA A 563 26.56 -34.12 -21.04
C ALA A 563 27.01 -32.81 -20.37
N SER A 564 28.18 -32.81 -19.72
CA SER A 564 28.74 -31.60 -19.08
C SER A 564 29.05 -30.48 -20.10
N VAL A 565 29.63 -30.83 -21.26
CA VAL A 565 29.89 -29.85 -22.34
C VAL A 565 28.59 -29.25 -22.86
N ARG A 566 27.57 -30.08 -23.11
CA ARG A 566 26.25 -29.59 -23.54
C ARG A 566 25.59 -28.67 -22.52
N LEU A 567 25.65 -29.01 -21.23
CA LEU A 567 25.07 -28.19 -20.16
C LEU A 567 25.80 -26.85 -19.99
N VAL A 568 27.11 -26.81 -20.27
CA VAL A 568 27.87 -25.55 -20.32
C VAL A 568 27.43 -24.67 -21.49
N GLU A 569 27.19 -25.26 -22.67
CA GLU A 569 26.63 -24.52 -23.81
C GLU A 569 25.21 -23.98 -23.50
N GLU A 570 24.34 -24.80 -22.92
CA GLU A 570 22.99 -24.39 -22.49
C GLU A 570 23.04 -23.27 -21.41
N LEU A 571 24.01 -23.32 -20.49
CA LEU A 571 24.24 -22.24 -19.53
C LEU A 571 24.73 -20.94 -20.18
N GLN A 572 25.61 -21.02 -21.18
CA GLN A 572 26.10 -19.85 -21.92
C GLN A 572 24.98 -19.18 -22.71
N ASP A 573 24.07 -19.97 -23.30
CA ASP A 573 22.88 -19.47 -23.98
C ASP A 573 21.93 -18.77 -22.99
N CYS A 574 21.60 -19.41 -21.86
CA CYS A 574 20.78 -18.80 -20.81
C CYS A 574 21.37 -17.49 -20.26
N ILE A 575 22.70 -17.43 -20.06
CA ILE A 575 23.37 -16.21 -19.61
C ILE A 575 23.25 -15.11 -20.66
N SER A 576 23.38 -15.45 -21.94
CA SER A 576 23.28 -14.49 -23.05
C SER A 576 21.86 -13.92 -23.15
N ASP A 577 20.83 -14.76 -23.06
CA ASP A 577 19.43 -14.35 -23.04
C ASP A 577 19.13 -13.42 -21.85
N ALA A 578 19.68 -13.73 -20.68
CA ALA A 578 19.55 -12.87 -19.51
C ALA A 578 20.23 -11.50 -19.67
N VAL A 579 21.34 -11.38 -20.43
CA VAL A 579 21.99 -10.08 -20.71
C VAL A 579 21.10 -9.23 -21.62
N VAL A 580 20.48 -9.84 -22.63
CA VAL A 580 19.59 -9.14 -23.56
C VAL A 580 18.35 -8.61 -22.84
N LEU A 581 17.75 -9.40 -21.97
CA LEU A 581 16.60 -8.99 -21.17
C LEU A 581 16.95 -7.84 -20.19
N ASP A 582 18.14 -7.86 -19.58
CA ASP A 582 18.58 -6.81 -18.66
C ASP A 582 18.74 -5.44 -19.35
N HIS A 583 19.32 -5.43 -20.56
CA HIS A 583 19.40 -4.23 -21.38
C HIS A 583 18.03 -3.67 -21.78
N ALA A 584 17.05 -4.55 -22.03
CA ALA A 584 15.67 -4.13 -22.31
C ALA A 584 15.03 -3.47 -21.07
N THR A 585 15.24 -4.05 -19.87
CA THR A 585 14.70 -3.54 -18.60
C THR A 585 15.27 -2.19 -18.20
N ILE A 586 16.58 -1.97 -18.39
CA ILE A 586 17.27 -0.69 -18.12
C ILE A 586 16.74 0.43 -19.04
N SER A 587 16.42 0.11 -20.29
CA SER A 587 15.84 1.09 -21.21
C SER A 587 14.40 1.47 -20.85
N THR A 588 13.65 0.58 -20.19
CA THR A 588 12.25 0.82 -19.78
C THR A 588 12.11 1.50 -18.42
N THR A 589 13.05 1.28 -17.49
CA THR A 589 13.04 1.89 -16.15
C THR A 589 13.36 3.39 -16.16
N SER A 590 14.01 3.90 -17.22
CA SER A 590 14.25 5.34 -17.42
C SER A 590 12.98 6.18 -17.72
N LEU A 591 11.79 5.56 -17.76
CA LEU A 591 10.52 6.18 -18.21
C LEU A 591 9.39 6.17 -17.16
N THR A 592 9.64 5.69 -15.93
CA THR A 592 8.71 5.78 -14.78
C THR A 592 8.42 7.24 -14.35
N GLN A 593 9.15 8.22 -14.90
CA GLN A 593 9.01 9.65 -14.64
C GLN A 593 7.76 10.32 -15.27
N ALA A 594 6.84 9.57 -15.90
CA ALA A 594 5.74 10.12 -16.70
C ALA A 594 4.32 9.88 -16.13
N LEU A 595 4.18 9.36 -14.91
CA LEU A 595 2.87 9.01 -14.33
C LEU A 595 2.43 9.97 -13.19
N PRO A 596 1.14 10.33 -13.10
CA PRO A 596 0.58 10.95 -11.91
C PRO A 596 0.54 9.95 -10.74
N PRO A 597 0.89 10.36 -9.52
CA PRO A 597 0.90 9.48 -8.33
C PRO A 597 -0.41 8.74 -8.06
N SER A 598 -1.55 9.39 -8.33
CA SER A 598 -2.88 8.79 -8.15
C SER A 598 -3.15 7.60 -9.08
N MET A 599 -2.53 7.57 -10.27
CA MET A 599 -2.63 6.43 -11.19
C MET A 599 -1.58 5.35 -10.89
N VAL A 600 -0.53 5.66 -10.13
CA VAL A 600 0.46 4.68 -9.68
C VAL A 600 -0.08 3.91 -8.47
N SER A 601 -0.78 4.62 -7.57
CA SER A 601 -1.49 4.07 -6.41
C SER A 601 -2.56 3.04 -6.84
N GLU A 602 -3.44 3.39 -7.78
CA GLU A 602 -4.49 2.50 -8.32
C GLU A 602 -3.96 1.38 -9.22
N MET A 603 -2.72 1.49 -9.72
CA MET A 603 -2.10 0.49 -10.60
C MET A 603 -1.15 -0.47 -9.88
N GLY A 604 -0.65 -0.12 -8.69
CA GLY A 604 -0.02 -1.10 -7.80
C GLY A 604 -0.98 -2.24 -7.47
N GLU A 605 -2.27 -1.91 -7.31
CA GLU A 605 -3.37 -2.83 -6.98
C GLU A 605 -3.63 -3.94 -8.04
N SER A 606 -3.00 -3.87 -9.23
CA SER A 606 -3.09 -4.93 -10.23
C SER A 606 -1.76 -5.16 -10.96
N THR A 607 -1.11 -6.27 -10.61
CA THR A 607 -0.01 -6.95 -11.34
C THR A 607 1.43 -6.39 -11.22
N ILE A 608 2.23 -7.08 -10.39
CA ILE A 608 3.58 -7.66 -10.65
C ILE A 608 4.86 -6.79 -10.50
N VAL A 609 5.67 -7.27 -9.55
CA VAL A 609 7.16 -7.28 -9.40
C VAL A 609 7.86 -5.93 -9.22
N SER A 610 8.43 -5.75 -8.02
CA SER A 610 9.10 -4.55 -7.57
C SER A 610 10.54 -4.43 -8.13
N LYS A 611 11.07 -3.21 -8.16
CA LYS A 611 12.49 -2.92 -8.50
C LYS A 611 13.47 -3.73 -7.63
N GLU A 612 13.06 -4.09 -6.42
CA GLU A 612 13.84 -4.89 -5.48
C GLU A 612 13.89 -6.37 -5.85
N THR A 613 12.83 -6.92 -6.46
CA THR A 613 12.88 -8.26 -7.07
C THR A 613 13.85 -8.29 -8.25
N LEU A 614 13.95 -7.20 -9.02
CA LEU A 614 14.92 -7.04 -10.11
C LEU A 614 16.36 -6.98 -9.56
N GLU A 615 16.60 -6.22 -8.50
CA GLU A 615 17.91 -6.15 -7.83
C GLU A 615 18.29 -7.50 -7.18
N THR A 616 17.32 -8.22 -6.61
CA THR A 616 17.51 -9.55 -6.01
C THR A 616 17.78 -10.62 -7.06
N ALA A 617 17.07 -10.62 -8.19
CA ALA A 617 17.34 -11.50 -9.33
C ALA A 617 18.73 -11.22 -9.92
N THR A 618 19.12 -9.94 -9.99
CA THR A 618 20.47 -9.52 -10.41
C THR A 618 21.55 -10.01 -9.45
N LEU A 619 21.30 -9.93 -8.13
CA LEU A 619 22.22 -10.42 -7.10
C LEU A 619 22.34 -11.95 -7.09
N ARG A 620 21.22 -12.68 -7.24
CA ARG A 620 21.22 -14.15 -7.39
C ARG A 620 22.01 -14.57 -8.63
N ARG A 621 21.82 -13.85 -9.74
CA ARG A 621 22.59 -14.03 -10.97
C ARG A 621 24.09 -13.77 -10.76
N MET A 622 24.47 -12.70 -10.06
CA MET A 622 25.88 -12.42 -9.74
C MET A 622 26.52 -13.54 -8.91
N LYS A 623 25.81 -14.05 -7.90
CA LYS A 623 26.29 -15.19 -7.08
C LYS A 623 26.45 -16.46 -7.91
N LEU A 624 25.53 -16.70 -8.85
CA LEU A 624 25.58 -17.86 -9.74
C LEU A 624 26.73 -17.75 -10.76
N MET A 625 26.98 -16.55 -11.29
CA MET A 625 28.17 -16.28 -12.13
C MET A 625 29.48 -16.42 -11.36
N GLN A 626 29.54 -15.99 -10.09
CA GLN A 626 30.71 -16.23 -9.22
C GLN A 626 30.95 -17.73 -8.99
N ARG A 627 29.88 -18.51 -8.79
CA ARG A 627 29.97 -19.97 -8.63
C ARG A 627 30.45 -20.65 -9.91
N LEU A 628 29.97 -20.22 -11.08
CA LEU A 628 30.44 -20.70 -12.38
C LEU A 628 31.90 -20.32 -12.65
N ALA A 629 32.34 -19.12 -12.25
CA ALA A 629 33.73 -18.71 -12.33
C ALA A 629 34.64 -19.61 -11.46
N GLY A 630 34.18 -19.98 -10.26
CA GLY A 630 34.88 -20.94 -9.40
C GLY A 630 35.00 -22.33 -10.02
N ILE A 631 33.93 -22.85 -10.63
CA ILE A 631 33.95 -24.13 -11.35
C ILE A 631 34.92 -24.06 -12.55
N HIS A 632 34.94 -22.95 -13.27
CA HIS A 632 35.86 -22.74 -14.38
C HIS A 632 37.33 -22.66 -13.92
N GLU A 633 37.60 -22.12 -12.73
CA GLU A 633 38.94 -22.07 -12.12
C GLU A 633 39.39 -23.45 -11.60
N GLU A 634 38.46 -24.24 -11.05
CA GLU A 634 38.67 -25.64 -10.64
C GLU A 634 38.93 -26.57 -11.85
N LEU A 635 38.31 -26.30 -13.00
CA LEU A 635 38.54 -27.02 -14.25
C LEU A 635 39.82 -26.56 -14.98
N ALA A 636 40.29 -25.33 -14.72
CA ALA A 636 41.47 -24.76 -15.37
C ALA A 636 42.81 -25.08 -14.65
N THR A 637 42.79 -25.82 -13.53
CA THR A 637 44.02 -26.19 -12.81
C THR A 637 44.76 -27.31 -13.56
N PRO A 638 46.03 -27.14 -14.00
CA PRO A 638 46.67 -28.10 -14.88
C PRO A 638 47.14 -29.37 -14.14
N LEU A 639 46.68 -30.54 -14.61
CA LEU A 639 47.36 -31.83 -14.39
C LEU A 639 48.60 -31.88 -15.28
N ASP A 640 49.74 -31.43 -14.75
CA ASP A 640 51.01 -31.39 -15.46
C ASP A 640 51.78 -32.70 -15.25
N MET A 641 51.94 -33.52 -16.30
CA MET A 641 53.06 -34.45 -16.50
C MET A 641 53.08 -35.00 -17.95
N LEU A 642 54.12 -34.59 -18.70
CA LEU A 642 54.83 -35.25 -19.82
C LEU A 642 54.54 -34.83 -21.29
N PRO A 643 55.57 -34.92 -22.17
CA PRO A 643 56.08 -33.72 -22.85
C PRO A 643 55.83 -33.64 -24.37
N THR A 644 55.77 -32.37 -24.79
CA THR A 644 56.07 -31.75 -26.10
C THR A 644 56.37 -32.62 -27.33
N ARG A 645 55.70 -32.27 -28.43
CA ARG A 645 56.36 -32.15 -29.74
C ARG A 645 55.76 -31.03 -30.59
N SER A 646 56.68 -30.25 -31.15
CA SER A 646 56.48 -29.02 -31.93
C SER A 646 55.92 -29.27 -33.33
N THR A 647 55.27 -28.25 -33.89
CA THR A 647 55.31 -27.67 -35.27
C THR A 647 53.90 -27.17 -35.58
N GLY A 648 53.59 -25.97 -36.06
CA GLY A 648 54.32 -24.82 -36.58
C GLY A 648 53.35 -24.02 -37.48
N SER A 649 53.56 -22.70 -37.57
CA SER A 649 53.25 -21.83 -38.72
C SER A 649 51.82 -21.33 -39.01
N CYS A 650 51.74 -19.99 -39.19
CA CYS A 650 50.83 -19.14 -40.01
C CYS A 650 49.31 -19.30 -39.85
N GLY A 651 48.45 -18.28 -39.87
CA GLY A 651 48.58 -16.88 -40.26
C GLY A 651 47.26 -16.42 -40.90
N SER A 652 46.61 -15.43 -40.28
CA SER A 652 45.83 -14.35 -40.93
C SER A 652 44.40 -14.60 -41.51
N THR A 653 43.55 -13.61 -41.21
CA THR A 653 42.60 -12.89 -42.09
C THR A 653 41.13 -13.34 -42.22
N ILE A 654 40.26 -12.54 -41.59
CA ILE A 654 39.05 -11.85 -42.09
C ILE A 654 38.37 -12.44 -43.35
N ALA A 655 37.06 -12.73 -43.23
CA ALA A 655 36.11 -12.48 -44.32
C ALA A 655 34.66 -12.31 -43.80
N THR A 656 34.05 -11.23 -44.29
CA THR A 656 32.66 -10.75 -44.23
C THR A 656 31.71 -11.50 -45.19
N ALA A 657 30.42 -11.60 -44.85
CA ALA A 657 29.23 -11.47 -45.74
C ALA A 657 27.98 -11.84 -44.89
N ALA A 658 26.96 -11.00 -44.67
CA ALA A 658 26.03 -10.30 -45.57
C ALA A 658 24.96 -11.20 -46.23
N ASP A 659 23.71 -10.75 -46.06
CA ASP A 659 22.44 -11.07 -46.75
C ASP A 659 21.64 -12.33 -46.40
N ALA A 660 20.40 -12.12 -45.93
CA ALA A 660 19.20 -12.29 -46.77
C ALA A 660 17.89 -11.84 -46.08
N ARG A 661 17.08 -11.11 -46.86
CA ARG A 661 15.73 -10.58 -46.57
C ARG A 661 14.61 -11.61 -46.83
N ARG A 662 13.46 -11.46 -46.15
CA ARG A 662 12.01 -11.55 -46.60
C ARG A 662 11.12 -11.57 -45.34
N GLY A 663 10.15 -10.65 -45.11
CA GLY A 663 8.84 -10.46 -45.77
C GLY A 663 7.83 -11.52 -45.25
N SER A 664 6.64 -11.29 -44.69
CA SER A 664 5.64 -10.20 -44.68
C SER A 664 4.54 -10.53 -43.61
N PRO A 665 3.54 -9.66 -43.33
CA PRO A 665 2.68 -9.70 -42.15
C PRO A 665 1.25 -10.23 -42.40
N THR A 666 0.55 -10.64 -41.33
CA THR A 666 -0.92 -10.88 -41.35
C THR A 666 -1.62 -10.15 -40.21
N ARG A 667 -2.62 -9.37 -40.62
CA ARG A 667 -3.54 -8.53 -39.86
C ARG A 667 -4.88 -9.26 -39.80
N HIS A 668 -5.44 -9.47 -38.62
CA HIS A 668 -6.85 -9.81 -38.45
C HIS A 668 -7.56 -8.76 -37.60
N GLN A 669 -8.64 -8.23 -38.18
CA GLN A 669 -9.66 -7.40 -37.55
C GLN A 669 -10.78 -8.32 -37.07
N SER A 670 -11.25 -8.10 -35.85
CA SER A 670 -12.63 -8.42 -35.43
C SER A 670 -13.06 -7.31 -34.49
N GLY A 671 -14.03 -6.51 -34.96
CA GLY A 671 -14.67 -5.47 -34.18
C GLY A 671 -15.89 -6.04 -33.46
N GLU A 672 -15.91 -5.88 -32.14
CA GLU A 672 -17.12 -5.90 -31.34
C GLU A 672 -17.27 -4.51 -30.73
N THR A 673 -18.39 -3.86 -31.04
CA THR A 673 -18.77 -2.55 -30.53
C THR A 673 -19.14 -2.67 -29.05
N SER A 674 -18.19 -2.34 -28.19
CA SER A 674 -18.41 -2.20 -26.74
C SER A 674 -19.17 -0.91 -26.48
N GLN A 675 -20.50 -1.00 -26.31
CA GLN A 675 -21.29 0.10 -25.75
C GLN A 675 -21.01 0.20 -24.25
N SER A 676 -20.76 1.42 -23.77
CA SER A 676 -20.46 1.67 -22.36
C SER A 676 -21.66 1.30 -21.47
N MET A 677 -21.37 0.74 -20.29
CA MET A 677 -22.38 0.32 -19.30
C MET A 677 -23.43 1.41 -18.97
N PRO A 678 -23.09 2.71 -18.88
CA PRO A 678 -24.07 3.78 -18.67
C PRO A 678 -25.13 3.86 -19.77
N ALA A 679 -24.75 3.64 -21.04
CA ALA A 679 -25.68 3.71 -22.17
C ALA A 679 -26.73 2.60 -22.12
N ARG A 680 -26.36 1.40 -21.62
CA ARG A 680 -27.30 0.27 -21.47
C ARG A 680 -28.28 0.50 -20.31
N VAL A 681 -27.85 1.19 -19.27
CA VAL A 681 -28.70 1.51 -18.10
C VAL A 681 -29.65 2.67 -18.41
N GLU A 682 -29.20 3.69 -19.15
CA GLU A 682 -30.07 4.75 -19.67
C GLU A 682 -31.13 4.20 -20.62
N GLU A 683 -30.75 3.29 -21.53
CA GLU A 683 -31.68 2.64 -22.44
C GLU A 683 -32.69 1.74 -21.69
N ALA A 684 -32.24 1.01 -20.67
CA ALA A 684 -33.14 0.20 -19.84
C ALA A 684 -34.13 1.06 -19.03
N PHE A 685 -33.70 2.21 -18.51
CA PHE A 685 -34.58 3.15 -17.81
C PHE A 685 -35.54 3.87 -18.76
N ALA A 686 -35.09 4.26 -19.94
CA ALA A 686 -35.93 4.88 -20.96
C ALA A 686 -37.00 3.91 -21.50
N ASN A 687 -36.68 2.61 -21.61
CA ASN A 687 -37.65 1.59 -21.99
C ASN A 687 -38.69 1.29 -20.90
N ALA A 688 -38.37 1.66 -19.66
CA ALA A 688 -39.17 1.42 -18.48
C ALA A 688 -40.13 2.56 -18.12
N ASP A 689 -39.71 3.79 -18.40
CA ASP A 689 -40.51 5.02 -18.27
C ASP A 689 -41.45 5.15 -19.47
N VAL A 690 -42.45 4.26 -19.53
CA VAL A 690 -43.35 4.11 -20.69
C VAL A 690 -44.12 5.39 -21.00
N ASP A 691 -44.40 6.20 -19.99
CA ASP A 691 -45.09 7.49 -20.12
C ASP A 691 -44.14 8.69 -20.31
N GLY A 692 -42.82 8.48 -20.26
CA GLY A 692 -41.80 9.50 -20.44
C GLY A 692 -41.80 10.57 -19.34
N SER A 693 -42.24 10.22 -18.13
CA SER A 693 -42.37 11.14 -17.00
C SER A 693 -41.04 11.49 -16.32
N GLY A 694 -39.95 10.78 -16.65
CA GLY A 694 -38.66 10.88 -15.97
C GLY A 694 -38.63 10.18 -14.61
N THR A 695 -39.69 9.43 -14.27
CA THR A 695 -39.84 8.70 -13.01
C THR A 695 -40.49 7.35 -13.25
N ILE A 696 -39.95 6.28 -12.69
CA ILE A 696 -40.57 4.96 -12.80
C ILE A 696 -41.51 4.76 -11.60
N MET A 697 -42.77 4.45 -11.87
CA MET A 697 -43.74 4.09 -10.83
C MET A 697 -43.55 2.64 -10.35
N GLU A 698 -44.05 2.34 -9.16
CA GLU A 698 -43.94 1.00 -8.53
C GLU A 698 -44.37 -0.14 -9.47
N SER A 699 -45.46 0.06 -10.21
CA SER A 699 -45.98 -0.91 -11.19
C SER A 699 -45.09 -1.09 -12.43
N GLU A 700 -44.36 -0.05 -12.83
CA GLU A 700 -43.46 -0.09 -13.98
C GLU A 700 -42.15 -0.79 -13.60
N LEU A 701 -41.61 -0.48 -12.41
CA LEU A 701 -40.40 -1.13 -11.89
C LEU A 701 -40.61 -2.63 -11.62
N GLU A 702 -41.80 -3.01 -11.14
CA GLU A 702 -42.20 -4.41 -10.97
C GLU A 702 -42.21 -5.16 -12.31
N SER A 703 -42.68 -4.51 -13.38
CA SER A 703 -42.70 -5.07 -14.74
C SER A 703 -41.28 -5.28 -15.30
N ILE A 704 -40.36 -4.34 -15.07
CA ILE A 704 -38.95 -4.45 -15.50
C ILE A 704 -38.24 -5.58 -14.77
N LEU A 705 -38.38 -5.65 -13.45
CA LEU A 705 -37.69 -6.65 -12.64
C LEU A 705 -38.20 -8.06 -12.94
N HIS A 706 -39.49 -8.22 -13.25
CA HIS A 706 -40.03 -9.46 -13.79
C HIS A 706 -39.54 -9.79 -15.21
N GLY A 707 -39.29 -8.78 -16.04
CA GLY A 707 -38.70 -8.95 -17.37
C GLY A 707 -37.22 -9.34 -17.35
N LEU A 708 -36.46 -8.86 -16.37
CA LEU A 708 -35.03 -9.17 -16.19
C LEU A 708 -34.80 -10.52 -15.49
N SER A 709 -35.68 -10.91 -14.57
CA SER A 709 -35.65 -12.22 -13.93
C SER A 709 -37.02 -12.66 -13.43
N SER A 710 -37.56 -13.74 -14.00
CA SER A 710 -38.84 -14.32 -13.59
C SER A 710 -38.79 -15.01 -12.21
N SER A 711 -37.63 -15.10 -11.56
CA SER A 711 -37.45 -15.78 -10.27
C SER A 711 -37.50 -14.85 -9.05
N LEU A 712 -37.68 -13.54 -9.24
CA LEU A 712 -37.77 -12.60 -8.12
C LEU A 712 -39.14 -12.66 -7.46
N SER A 713 -39.16 -12.82 -6.14
CA SER A 713 -40.41 -12.84 -5.38
C SER A 713 -41.01 -11.43 -5.28
N PRO A 714 -42.35 -11.28 -5.21
CA PRO A 714 -43.01 -9.98 -5.00
C PRO A 714 -42.55 -9.26 -3.72
N ARG A 715 -41.99 -10.00 -2.75
CA ARG A 715 -41.41 -9.44 -1.53
C ARG A 715 -40.03 -8.82 -1.81
N SER A 716 -39.18 -9.49 -2.56
CA SER A 716 -37.85 -9.00 -2.95
C SER A 716 -37.94 -7.75 -3.83
N ILE A 717 -38.95 -7.69 -4.71
CA ILE A 717 -39.25 -6.52 -5.53
C ILE A 717 -39.64 -5.31 -4.66
N ARG A 718 -40.51 -5.49 -3.65
CA ARG A 718 -40.87 -4.43 -2.70
C ARG A 718 -39.71 -3.96 -1.84
N VAL A 719 -38.80 -4.86 -1.47
CA VAL A 719 -37.58 -4.52 -0.71
C VAL A 719 -36.64 -3.69 -1.58
N ALA A 720 -36.41 -4.08 -2.84
CA ALA A 720 -35.62 -3.30 -3.79
C ALA A 720 -36.23 -1.91 -4.06
N LEU A 721 -37.55 -1.82 -4.21
CA LEU A 721 -38.30 -0.57 -4.34
C LEU A 721 -38.18 0.32 -3.11
N ALA A 722 -38.28 -0.24 -1.90
CA ALA A 722 -38.12 0.50 -0.66
C ALA A 722 -36.69 1.02 -0.49
N ALA A 723 -35.68 0.27 -0.96
CA ALA A 723 -34.29 0.68 -0.94
C ALA A 723 -33.98 1.78 -1.98
N ALA A 724 -34.56 1.71 -3.17
CA ALA A 724 -34.34 2.70 -4.24
C ALA A 724 -35.12 4.01 -4.03
N ASN A 725 -36.18 4.01 -3.21
CA ASN A 725 -37.05 5.18 -3.00
C ASN A 725 -36.65 6.02 -1.77
N ALA A 726 -35.44 6.60 -1.81
CA ALA A 726 -34.90 7.43 -0.74
C ALA A 726 -35.81 8.64 -0.39
N SER A 727 -36.58 9.15 -1.35
CA SER A 727 -37.49 10.29 -1.18
C SER A 727 -38.85 9.95 -0.55
N LYS A 728 -39.20 8.65 -0.41
CA LYS A 728 -40.50 8.15 0.08
C LYS A 728 -41.72 8.59 -0.75
N GLU A 729 -41.52 9.05 -1.98
CA GLU A 729 -42.61 9.61 -2.81
C GLU A 729 -43.38 8.56 -3.63
N ARG A 730 -43.24 7.26 -3.32
CA ARG A 730 -43.80 6.12 -4.10
C ARG A 730 -43.47 6.15 -5.61
N LYS A 731 -42.45 6.91 -6.01
CA LYS A 731 -41.88 6.99 -7.36
C LYS A 731 -40.36 7.01 -7.26
N VAL A 732 -39.66 6.35 -8.18
CA VAL A 732 -38.20 6.33 -8.23
C VAL A 732 -37.76 7.16 -9.43
N ASN A 733 -37.08 8.29 -9.20
CA ASN A 733 -36.51 9.06 -10.29
C ASN A 733 -35.18 8.43 -10.76
N TYR A 734 -34.74 8.77 -11.97
CA TYR A 734 -33.53 8.22 -12.57
C TYR A 734 -32.29 8.35 -11.68
N ARG A 735 -32.15 9.49 -10.99
CA ARG A 735 -31.00 9.78 -10.13
C ARG A 735 -30.97 8.88 -8.90
N ASP A 736 -32.11 8.63 -8.27
CA ASP A 736 -32.23 7.73 -7.11
C ASP A 736 -32.04 6.27 -7.52
N PHE A 737 -32.49 5.88 -8.73
CA PHE A 737 -32.24 4.55 -9.29
C PHE A 737 -30.75 4.29 -9.56
N ILE A 738 -30.04 5.24 -10.17
CA ILE A 738 -28.60 5.15 -10.41
C ILE A 738 -27.83 5.15 -9.08
N ARG A 739 -28.21 6.00 -8.13
CA ARG A 739 -27.64 5.99 -6.78
C ARG A 739 -27.78 4.60 -6.15
N TRP A 740 -28.99 4.04 -6.16
CA TRP A 740 -29.21 2.70 -5.60
C TRP A 740 -28.39 1.62 -6.32
N LEU A 741 -28.31 1.67 -7.65
CA LEU A 741 -27.59 0.65 -8.45
C LEU A 741 -26.07 0.68 -8.24
N TYR A 742 -25.48 1.86 -8.04
CA TYR A 742 -24.02 2.04 -8.00
C TYR A 742 -23.44 2.38 -6.61
N GLU A 743 -24.24 2.95 -5.69
CA GLU A 743 -23.78 3.36 -4.36
C GLU A 743 -24.27 2.39 -3.25
N ASP A 744 -25.50 1.85 -3.34
CA ASP A 744 -26.11 1.04 -2.25
C ASP A 744 -26.35 -0.45 -2.58
N GLY A 745 -26.32 -0.83 -3.86
CA GLY A 745 -26.78 -2.14 -4.37
C GLY A 745 -25.91 -3.36 -4.04
N GLY A 746 -24.78 -3.18 -3.36
CA GLY A 746 -23.82 -4.25 -3.08
C GLY A 746 -24.26 -5.27 -2.02
N ASP A 747 -25.16 -4.91 -1.10
CA ASP A 747 -25.38 -5.68 0.13
C ASP A 747 -26.74 -6.41 0.23
N VAL A 748 -27.74 -6.06 -0.58
CA VAL A 748 -29.10 -6.59 -0.43
C VAL A 748 -29.29 -7.94 -1.13
N ALA A 749 -28.55 -8.22 -2.21
CA ALA A 749 -28.74 -9.44 -3.01
C ALA A 749 -28.14 -10.72 -2.38
N ARG A 750 -27.40 -10.62 -1.28
CA ARG A 750 -26.74 -11.78 -0.62
C ARG A 750 -27.52 -12.39 0.55
N GLN A 751 -28.61 -11.77 1.02
CA GLN A 751 -29.29 -12.21 2.24
C GLN A 751 -30.43 -13.24 2.05
N ASP A 752 -30.89 -13.53 0.83
CA ASP A 752 -32.11 -14.35 0.63
C ASP A 752 -31.89 -15.82 0.23
N SER A 753 -30.66 -16.35 0.26
CA SER A 753 -30.42 -17.78 -0.03
C SER A 753 -30.47 -18.72 1.20
N SER A 754 -30.69 -18.22 2.42
CA SER A 754 -30.58 -19.01 3.65
C SER A 754 -31.76 -18.93 4.63
N GLY A 755 -32.98 -18.71 4.15
CA GLY A 755 -34.14 -18.44 5.02
C GLY A 755 -35.47 -19.06 4.56
N ALA A 756 -35.52 -20.36 4.32
CA ALA A 756 -36.79 -21.08 4.15
C ALA A 756 -36.71 -22.47 4.81
N ASP A 757 -37.09 -22.53 6.09
CA ASP A 757 -37.94 -23.58 6.69
C ASP A 757 -37.86 -23.49 8.23
N SER A 758 -38.90 -22.90 8.85
CA SER A 758 -39.27 -23.10 10.26
C SER A 758 -40.32 -22.06 10.69
N ILE A 759 -41.58 -22.21 10.28
CA ILE A 759 -42.75 -21.88 11.14
C ILE A 759 -43.88 -22.89 10.82
N ALA A 760 -43.93 -23.96 11.62
CA ALA A 760 -45.14 -24.56 12.16
C ALA A 760 -44.83 -25.00 13.59
#